data_AF-A0A3N9WEG1-F1
#
_entry.id   AF-A0A3N9WEG1-F1
#
_cell.length_a   1.000
_cell.length_b   1.000
_cell.length_c   1.000
_cell.angle_alpha   90.00
_cell.angle_beta   90.00
_cell.angle_gamma   90.00
#
_symmetry.space_group_name_H-M   'P 1'
#
loop_
_entity.id
_entity.type
_entity.pdbx_description
1 polymer ?
#
loop_
_entity_poly.entity_id
_entity_poly.type
_entity_poly.pdbx_seq_one_letter_code
_entity_poly.pdbx_strand_id
1 'polypeptide(L)'
;MRRTNLFRMVAATAAATLIATAGATAVANPAVARPADPAAAAGTGFAPAATNLAQGRPTQESGHADVYDSSRVVDGNPGSYWESVNNAFPQWVQVDLGSSQSVNQVVLKLPTAGWGSRTQTLSVRGSTNGSSFTDLVGSQTYTFDPASGSTVTINFSSASTRYVRITVTANSGWPAGQLSELEVYGSGGTTGDTIAPSVPGTLSQSTSGSTITLNWGASTDSGGSGLAGYNVYRGGNLIATLGTVLTYQDTQPATATVSYHVRARDGAGNLSGNSNTVTRTGSNPPACTNVAQGKSMTASGSTFSFTPDKANDGQLTTYWEGAASYPQNLTVALGANHSISGVTVKLNPDPAWGTRTQTIQVLGRDQASSAYTSLVSSAAYQFAQGSNVVTIPVSATTADVQLRFTGNTGAPSGQVAELEVCGTPAPNPDLVVSSVTWSPTSPSEVSPVTLSAVVQNIGSASAAATTVNFNLAGAVVGSATVGALAAGASTTVSFNAGTRPMGSYAVSAVVDPANTIVEQNNGNNSFTAGSPLVVAQAPGPDLQVLGIASNPPNPAVGASVSFTVAVRNRGTAATGATTVTRLVAGSTTLNTNTASIAAGATVTVAVSGSWTATSGGATLTATADATNVVTETNETNNSFSQSIVVGRGAAVPYVSYEAEAGRYQGTLLEADPLRTFGHTNFASESSGRKSVRLTSTGQFVEFTSANEANSIVVRNSIPDAPGGGGIEATISLYVNDVFSRKLTLSSKHSWLYGNTDGPEALTNTPQADARRLFDESNALLAQSYPAGTRFKLQRDSGDTAAFYVIDMIDLEQVAPAASQPAGCTSITSYGAVPNDGLDDTAAIQRAVTDDQNGVISCVWIPAGQWRQEQKILTDDPLNRGTHNQVGISNVTIRGAGMWHSQLYTLTEPQNVVGGINHPHEGNFGFDIDKNTQISDIAIFGSGRIRGGDGNAEGGVGLNGRFGTGTRISNVWIEHANVGAWVGRDYDNIPDLWGPADGLEFTGMRIRNTYADGINFSNGTRNSRVFNSSFRTTGDDALAVWANPYVKDRNVDIAHDNHFVNNTIQLPWRANGIAIYGGYDNSIENNLIYDTANYPGIMLATDHDPLPFSGTTLIANNGLYRTGGAFWNEDQEFGAITIFPATRDIVGVTIRDTDIIDSTFDGIQFKNGGGNIPNLAVTNVRIDKSNNGAGILAMSGARGNANLTNVTITNSADGNIVIQPGSQFVITP
;
A
#
# COMPACT_ATOMS: atom_id res chain seq x y z
N MET A 1 8.00 21.20 16.55
CA MET A 1 8.24 22.67 16.63
C MET A 1 8.22 23.24 15.20
N ARG A 2 7.92 24.54 15.01
CA ARG A 2 7.78 25.33 13.75
C ARG A 2 8.67 24.92 12.53
N ARG A 3 8.29 25.07 11.23
CA ARG A 3 7.03 25.49 10.53
C ARG A 3 7.16 25.44 8.97
N THR A 4 6.06 25.14 8.24
CA THR A 4 5.62 25.69 6.88
C THR A 4 6.51 25.49 5.62
N ASN A 5 6.03 25.47 4.34
CA ASN A 5 4.71 25.66 3.67
C ASN A 5 4.69 24.94 2.27
N LEU A 6 3.59 24.36 1.76
CA LEU A 6 2.54 24.90 0.82
C LEU A 6 3.07 25.42 -0.55
N PHE A 7 2.46 25.19 -1.74
CA PHE A 7 1.08 24.80 -2.14
C PHE A 7 0.99 24.07 -3.53
N ARG A 8 -0.08 23.24 -3.69
CA ARG A 8 -1.08 23.00 -4.79
C ARG A 8 -0.96 23.70 -6.20
N MET A 9 -1.63 23.30 -7.30
CA MET A 9 -2.38 22.09 -7.81
C MET A 9 -3.10 22.42 -9.18
N VAL A 10 -3.65 21.42 -9.92
CA VAL A 10 -4.67 21.52 -11.04
C VAL A 10 -4.17 21.99 -12.45
N ALA A 11 -4.71 21.63 -13.64
CA ALA A 11 -5.25 20.37 -14.26
C ALA A 11 -5.64 20.61 -15.78
N ALA A 12 -6.20 19.57 -16.45
CA ALA A 12 -7.16 19.60 -17.59
C ALA A 12 -6.72 19.57 -19.10
N THR A 13 -6.60 18.34 -19.62
CA THR A 13 -7.19 17.71 -20.83
C THR A 13 -7.73 18.45 -22.11
N ALA A 14 -7.40 17.86 -23.28
CA ALA A 14 -8.30 17.40 -24.39
C ALA A 14 -8.37 18.11 -25.80
N ALA A 15 -8.35 17.26 -26.85
CA ALA A 15 -8.89 17.34 -28.25
C ALA A 15 -8.88 18.68 -29.07
N ALA A 16 -8.31 18.79 -30.29
CA ALA A 16 -8.61 18.12 -31.59
C ALA A 16 -9.98 18.57 -32.22
N THR A 17 -10.13 18.91 -33.52
CA THR A 17 -9.93 18.10 -34.76
C THR A 17 -10.23 18.89 -36.07
N LEU A 18 -9.94 18.29 -37.26
CA LEU A 18 -10.64 18.42 -38.59
C LEU A 18 -10.47 19.76 -39.41
N ILE A 19 -10.40 19.85 -40.76
CA ILE A 19 -10.28 18.91 -41.93
C ILE A 19 -9.21 19.48 -42.95
N ALA A 20 -9.15 19.42 -44.32
CA ALA A 20 -10.03 18.99 -45.45
C ALA A 20 -9.28 18.56 -46.76
N THR A 21 -9.80 17.51 -47.41
CA THR A 21 -9.90 17.09 -48.84
C THR A 21 -9.16 17.76 -50.05
N ALA A 22 -8.47 16.90 -50.84
CA ALA A 22 -8.44 16.74 -52.33
C ALA A 22 -7.93 17.86 -53.29
N GLY A 23 -7.36 17.57 -54.49
CA GLY A 23 -6.91 16.28 -55.06
C GLY A 23 -6.56 16.28 -56.59
N ALA A 24 -5.78 15.27 -57.02
CA ALA A 24 -5.63 14.67 -58.38
C ALA A 24 -4.95 15.38 -59.60
N THR A 25 -3.90 14.70 -60.14
CA THR A 25 -3.55 14.48 -61.60
C THR A 25 -3.08 15.66 -62.52
N ALA A 26 -2.25 15.50 -63.57
CA ALA A 26 -1.50 14.36 -64.15
C ALA A 26 -0.40 14.74 -65.22
N VAL A 27 0.65 13.90 -65.34
CA VAL A 27 1.38 13.42 -66.56
C VAL A 27 2.12 14.39 -67.54
N ALA A 28 3.42 14.60 -67.28
CA ALA A 28 4.64 14.18 -68.05
C ALA A 28 5.00 14.54 -69.54
N ASN A 29 6.31 14.83 -69.72
CA ASN A 29 7.27 14.36 -70.79
C ASN A 29 7.55 15.27 -72.05
N PRO A 30 8.54 14.96 -72.96
CA PRO A 30 9.74 15.82 -73.12
C PRO A 30 10.22 16.14 -74.57
N ALA A 31 11.31 16.91 -74.76
CA ALA A 31 12.17 16.90 -75.97
C ALA A 31 13.54 17.64 -75.77
N VAL A 32 14.53 17.41 -76.66
CA VAL A 32 15.89 18.00 -76.65
C VAL A 32 16.41 18.17 -78.10
N ALA A 33 17.14 19.28 -78.43
CA ALA A 33 18.44 19.31 -79.17
C ALA A 33 18.77 20.59 -80.02
N ARG A 34 19.94 21.22 -79.73
CA ARG A 34 21.03 21.69 -80.66
C ARG A 34 20.74 22.72 -81.82
N PRO A 35 21.77 23.31 -82.48
CA PRO A 35 23.08 23.86 -82.01
C PRO A 35 23.60 25.16 -82.75
N ALA A 36 24.70 25.78 -82.25
CA ALA A 36 25.82 26.41 -83.03
C ALA A 36 25.58 27.68 -83.93
N ASP A 37 26.51 28.63 -84.18
CA ASP A 37 27.83 29.00 -83.58
C ASP A 37 28.23 30.48 -83.99
N PRO A 38 29.49 30.99 -84.14
CA PRO A 38 30.05 32.04 -83.24
C PRO A 38 30.58 33.35 -83.88
N ALA A 39 30.91 34.35 -83.04
CA ALA A 39 31.92 35.43 -83.30
C ALA A 39 32.25 36.24 -82.01
N ALA A 40 33.27 37.11 -82.05
CA ALA A 40 33.76 37.94 -80.93
C ALA A 40 34.30 39.31 -81.44
N ALA A 41 34.83 40.27 -80.65
CA ALA A 41 35.31 40.29 -79.27
C ALA A 41 35.34 41.74 -78.67
N ALA A 42 36.05 41.91 -77.54
CA ALA A 42 36.49 43.15 -76.86
C ALA A 42 35.47 43.94 -76.01
N GLY A 43 35.77 44.06 -74.70
CA GLY A 43 35.02 44.88 -73.74
C GLY A 43 35.18 44.35 -72.31
N THR A 44 35.67 45.17 -71.39
CA THR A 44 35.97 44.85 -69.97
C THR A 44 34.84 44.11 -69.24
N GLY A 45 35.12 42.93 -68.67
CA GLY A 45 34.16 42.21 -67.82
C GLY A 45 34.79 41.11 -66.96
N PHE A 46 34.48 41.15 -65.67
CA PHE A 46 34.43 40.07 -64.67
C PHE A 46 35.49 38.95 -64.71
N ALA A 47 36.32 38.91 -63.66
CA ALA A 47 36.82 37.64 -63.14
C ALA A 47 35.62 36.72 -62.79
N PRO A 48 35.74 35.38 -62.92
CA PRO A 48 34.63 34.48 -62.60
C PRO A 48 34.18 34.70 -61.15
N ALA A 49 32.85 34.77 -60.95
CA ALA A 49 32.29 34.90 -59.62
C ALA A 49 32.80 33.76 -58.72
N ALA A 50 33.27 34.10 -57.52
CA ALA A 50 33.75 33.10 -56.58
C ALA A 50 32.61 32.11 -56.28
N THR A 51 32.88 30.81 -56.42
CA THR A 51 31.89 29.77 -56.13
C THR A 51 31.60 29.76 -54.63
N ASN A 52 30.32 29.76 -54.23
CA ASN A 52 29.94 29.51 -52.83
C ASN A 52 30.37 28.09 -52.46
N LEU A 53 31.40 27.97 -51.62
CA LEU A 53 31.99 26.70 -51.22
C LEU A 53 31.09 25.89 -50.29
N ALA A 54 30.13 26.56 -49.63
CA ALA A 54 29.20 26.03 -48.65
C ALA A 54 27.86 25.54 -49.23
N GLN A 55 27.46 25.97 -50.43
CA GLN A 55 26.16 25.61 -50.99
C GLN A 55 26.00 24.09 -51.13
N GLY A 56 24.89 23.54 -50.63
CA GLY A 56 24.60 22.10 -50.65
C GLY A 56 25.56 21.21 -49.84
N ARG A 57 26.35 21.78 -48.93
CA ARG A 57 27.30 21.03 -48.08
C ARG A 57 26.66 20.48 -46.79
N PRO A 58 27.23 19.44 -46.17
CA PRO A 58 26.74 18.96 -44.87
C PRO A 58 26.87 20.03 -43.76
N THR A 59 25.80 20.22 -43.00
CA THR A 59 25.75 21.15 -41.85
C THR A 59 25.69 20.41 -40.51
N GLN A 60 26.01 21.13 -39.43
CA GLN A 60 25.78 20.72 -38.03
C GLN A 60 25.47 21.96 -37.19
N GLU A 61 24.91 21.76 -35.99
CA GLU A 61 24.38 22.84 -35.16
C GLU A 61 24.41 22.50 -33.66
N SER A 62 24.20 23.50 -32.80
CA SER A 62 23.91 23.32 -31.37
C SER A 62 22.50 22.79 -31.08
N GLY A 63 21.59 22.93 -32.05
CA GLY A 63 20.18 22.55 -31.97
C GLY A 63 19.27 23.61 -32.61
N HIS A 64 18.09 23.20 -33.05
CA HIS A 64 17.07 24.06 -33.68
C HIS A 64 15.72 24.03 -32.96
N ALA A 65 14.83 24.94 -33.35
CA ALA A 65 13.42 24.95 -32.98
C ALA A 65 12.54 24.41 -34.11
N ASP A 66 11.48 23.67 -33.77
CA ASP A 66 10.49 23.11 -34.70
C ASP A 66 11.15 22.42 -35.92
N VAL A 67 10.72 22.72 -37.15
CA VAL A 67 11.31 22.15 -38.38
C VAL A 67 12.55 22.90 -38.89
N TYR A 68 13.01 23.98 -38.23
CA TYR A 68 13.99 24.92 -38.78
C TYR A 68 15.46 24.46 -38.64
N ASP A 69 15.75 23.24 -39.08
CA ASP A 69 17.09 22.63 -39.01
C ASP A 69 18.14 23.31 -39.92
N SER A 70 19.41 23.10 -39.56
CA SER A 70 20.58 23.76 -40.14
C SER A 70 20.80 23.55 -41.64
N SER A 71 20.21 22.54 -42.28
CA SER A 71 20.38 22.33 -43.73
C SER A 71 19.92 23.53 -44.57
N ARG A 72 19.03 24.35 -44.01
CA ARG A 72 18.51 25.59 -44.61
C ARG A 72 19.55 26.69 -44.79
N VAL A 73 20.68 26.68 -44.08
CA VAL A 73 21.69 27.75 -44.24
C VAL A 73 22.57 27.55 -45.48
N VAL A 74 22.32 26.52 -46.29
CA VAL A 74 23.10 26.19 -47.50
C VAL A 74 22.22 25.73 -48.67
N ASP A 75 20.89 25.87 -48.56
CA ASP A 75 19.94 25.38 -49.58
C ASP A 75 19.77 26.35 -50.76
N GLY A 76 20.26 27.60 -50.64
CA GLY A 76 20.14 28.65 -51.66
C GLY A 76 18.77 29.32 -51.72
N ASN A 77 17.86 29.06 -50.77
CA ASN A 77 16.50 29.60 -50.73
C ASN A 77 16.36 30.68 -49.63
N PRO A 78 16.30 31.98 -49.97
CA PRO A 78 16.18 33.05 -48.98
C PRO A 78 14.82 33.10 -48.25
N GLY A 79 13.87 32.21 -48.60
CA GLY A 79 12.63 31.98 -47.83
C GLY A 79 12.74 30.90 -46.75
N SER A 80 13.76 30.03 -46.82
CA SER A 80 14.14 29.11 -45.74
C SER A 80 14.87 29.86 -44.63
N TYR A 81 14.89 29.33 -43.40
CA TYR A 81 15.86 29.72 -42.37
C TYR A 81 16.09 28.63 -41.34
N TRP A 82 17.30 28.61 -40.78
CA TRP A 82 17.62 27.96 -39.51
C TRP A 82 17.18 28.84 -38.36
N GLU A 83 16.61 28.25 -37.31
CA GLU A 83 16.35 28.91 -36.01
C GLU A 83 16.84 28.02 -34.88
N SER A 84 17.73 28.55 -34.04
CA SER A 84 18.26 27.81 -32.89
C SER A 84 17.22 27.57 -31.80
N VAL A 85 17.55 26.74 -30.81
CA VAL A 85 16.74 26.63 -29.57
C VAL A 85 16.55 28.01 -28.93
N ASN A 86 15.30 28.35 -28.62
CA ASN A 86 14.90 29.66 -28.09
C ASN A 86 15.41 29.89 -26.65
N ASN A 87 15.84 31.12 -26.36
CA ASN A 87 16.42 31.59 -25.09
C ASN A 87 17.74 30.92 -24.66
N ALA A 88 18.41 30.18 -25.55
CA ALA A 88 19.54 29.30 -25.22
C ALA A 88 20.93 29.81 -25.69
N PHE A 89 21.12 31.12 -25.85
CA PHE A 89 22.41 31.69 -26.31
C PHE A 89 23.59 31.34 -25.36
N PRO A 90 24.81 31.08 -25.88
CA PRO A 90 25.20 31.10 -27.28
C PRO A 90 24.77 29.85 -28.07
N GLN A 91 24.36 30.06 -29.31
CA GLN A 91 23.97 28.99 -30.25
C GLN A 91 24.82 29.07 -31.51
N TRP A 92 25.00 27.97 -32.23
CA TRP A 92 25.87 27.93 -33.41
C TRP A 92 25.37 26.99 -34.51
N VAL A 93 25.74 27.34 -35.75
CA VAL A 93 25.59 26.51 -36.95
C VAL A 93 26.92 26.47 -37.70
N GLN A 94 27.23 25.34 -38.34
CA GLN A 94 28.46 25.15 -39.11
C GLN A 94 28.23 24.37 -40.40
N VAL A 95 29.15 24.53 -41.35
CA VAL A 95 29.19 23.83 -42.64
C VAL A 95 30.54 23.14 -42.86
N ASP A 96 30.52 21.92 -43.42
CA ASP A 96 31.71 21.17 -43.85
C ASP A 96 31.96 21.35 -45.37
N LEU A 97 32.99 22.11 -45.74
CA LEU A 97 33.39 22.35 -47.13
C LEU A 97 33.94 21.09 -47.83
N GLY A 98 34.01 19.95 -47.13
CA GLY A 98 34.47 18.64 -47.60
C GLY A 98 36.00 18.46 -47.58
N SER A 99 36.74 19.56 -47.60
CA SER A 99 38.21 19.63 -47.55
C SER A 99 38.65 21.01 -47.05
N SER A 100 39.91 21.16 -46.62
CA SER A 100 40.43 22.47 -46.23
C SER A 100 40.58 23.39 -47.45
N GLN A 101 39.81 24.47 -47.49
CA GLN A 101 39.81 25.50 -48.53
C GLN A 101 40.44 26.79 -48.00
N SER A 102 41.07 27.59 -48.86
CA SER A 102 41.63 28.90 -48.48
C SER A 102 40.56 29.98 -48.53
N VAL A 103 39.80 30.14 -47.45
CA VAL A 103 38.62 31.02 -47.38
C VAL A 103 38.98 32.40 -46.82
N ASN A 104 38.34 33.46 -47.31
CA ASN A 104 38.61 34.87 -46.91
C ASN A 104 37.35 35.73 -46.74
N GLN A 105 36.17 35.19 -47.02
CA GLN A 105 34.89 35.90 -46.91
C GLN A 105 33.77 34.92 -46.55
N VAL A 106 32.83 35.40 -45.74
CA VAL A 106 31.49 34.80 -45.62
C VAL A 106 30.40 35.84 -45.92
N VAL A 107 29.23 35.38 -46.35
CA VAL A 107 28.03 36.21 -46.47
C VAL A 107 26.89 35.54 -45.71
N LEU A 108 26.26 36.29 -44.82
CA LEU A 108 25.17 35.85 -43.97
C LEU A 108 23.87 36.53 -44.40
N LYS A 109 22.76 35.80 -44.41
CA LYS A 109 21.44 36.34 -44.80
C LYS A 109 20.35 35.99 -43.79
N LEU A 110 19.29 36.79 -43.76
CA LEU A 110 18.00 36.47 -43.16
C LEU A 110 16.89 36.57 -44.22
N PRO A 111 15.69 35.99 -43.99
CA PRO A 111 14.53 36.28 -44.81
C PRO A 111 14.21 37.79 -44.84
N THR A 112 13.63 38.25 -45.95
CA THR A 112 13.22 39.65 -46.14
C THR A 112 11.70 39.83 -46.09
N ALA A 113 10.94 38.84 -46.56
CA ALA A 113 9.47 38.89 -46.57
C ALA A 113 8.89 38.75 -45.15
N GLY A 114 8.24 39.80 -44.66
CA GLY A 114 7.61 39.83 -43.32
C GLY A 114 8.58 39.98 -42.13
N TRP A 115 9.88 40.11 -42.38
CA TRP A 115 10.91 40.23 -41.33
C TRP A 115 11.32 41.68 -41.16
N GLY A 116 11.27 42.20 -39.93
CA GLY A 116 11.77 43.54 -39.60
C GLY A 116 13.30 43.58 -39.46
N SER A 117 13.87 44.78 -39.70
CA SER A 117 15.29 45.11 -39.48
C SER A 117 15.71 44.79 -38.04
N ARG A 118 16.83 44.07 -37.88
CA ARG A 118 17.30 43.58 -36.59
C ARG A 118 18.82 43.47 -36.53
N THR A 119 19.38 43.31 -35.35
CA THR A 119 20.80 43.02 -35.15
C THR A 119 21.01 41.59 -34.63
N GLN A 120 22.14 40.99 -34.98
CA GLN A 120 22.65 39.79 -34.32
C GLN A 120 24.12 40.00 -33.93
N THR A 121 24.48 39.58 -32.71
CA THR A 121 25.87 39.56 -32.24
C THR A 121 26.43 38.17 -32.46
N LEU A 122 27.50 38.04 -33.26
CA LEU A 122 28.05 36.75 -33.68
C LEU A 122 29.55 36.79 -33.96
N SER A 123 30.21 35.63 -33.93
CA SER A 123 31.59 35.43 -34.40
C SER A 123 31.66 34.42 -35.56
N VAL A 124 32.70 34.53 -36.38
CA VAL A 124 33.01 33.61 -37.49
C VAL A 124 34.22 32.79 -37.11
N ARG A 125 34.07 31.46 -37.04
CA ARG A 125 35.10 30.54 -36.52
C ARG A 125 35.47 29.48 -37.57
N GLY A 126 36.75 29.15 -37.65
CA GLY A 126 37.30 28.16 -38.59
C GLY A 126 37.87 26.94 -37.88
N SER A 127 37.82 25.79 -38.54
CA SER A 127 38.50 24.56 -38.13
C SER A 127 38.90 23.70 -39.32
N THR A 128 40.01 22.98 -39.22
CA THR A 128 40.40 21.93 -40.18
C THR A 128 39.94 20.53 -39.76
N ASN A 129 39.52 20.34 -38.51
CA ASN A 129 39.18 19.03 -37.91
C ASN A 129 37.73 18.92 -37.39
N GLY A 130 36.97 20.01 -37.36
CA GLY A 130 35.55 20.03 -36.98
C GLY A 130 35.29 20.01 -35.47
N SER A 131 36.33 20.03 -34.63
CA SER A 131 36.24 19.99 -33.17
C SER A 131 37.02 21.11 -32.47
N SER A 132 38.17 21.51 -33.01
CA SER A 132 39.00 22.61 -32.52
C SER A 132 38.80 23.84 -33.39
N PHE A 133 38.16 24.89 -32.86
CA PHE A 133 37.83 26.12 -33.61
C PHE A 133 38.59 27.34 -33.11
N THR A 134 39.15 28.10 -34.05
CA THR A 134 39.73 29.43 -33.83
C THR A 134 38.86 30.51 -34.48
N ASP A 135 38.89 31.72 -33.93
CA ASP A 135 38.12 32.86 -34.46
C ASP A 135 38.82 33.40 -35.71
N LEU A 136 38.10 33.43 -36.84
CA LEU A 136 38.49 34.14 -38.06
C LEU A 136 38.06 35.61 -37.96
N VAL A 137 36.91 35.84 -37.33
CA VAL A 137 36.43 37.15 -36.86
C VAL A 137 35.81 36.96 -35.48
N GLY A 138 36.30 37.69 -34.49
CA GLY A 138 35.77 37.68 -33.12
C GLY A 138 34.35 38.25 -33.03
N SER A 139 33.69 38.09 -31.87
CA SER A 139 32.27 38.43 -31.73
C SER A 139 31.99 39.93 -31.92
N GLN A 140 31.10 40.27 -32.87
CA GLN A 140 30.64 41.64 -33.16
C GLN A 140 29.16 41.66 -33.51
N THR A 141 28.51 42.83 -33.38
CA THR A 141 27.10 43.04 -33.72
C THR A 141 26.95 43.51 -35.17
N TYR A 142 26.15 42.80 -35.94
CA TYR A 142 25.84 43.11 -37.34
C TYR A 142 24.34 43.40 -37.51
N THR A 143 24.01 44.38 -38.37
CA THR A 143 22.63 44.76 -38.69
C THR A 143 22.17 44.09 -39.98
N PHE A 144 21.03 43.41 -39.92
CA PHE A 144 20.36 42.78 -41.05
C PHE A 144 19.12 43.61 -41.39
N ASP A 145 19.23 44.48 -42.40
CA ASP A 145 18.16 45.35 -42.83
C ASP A 145 17.49 44.84 -44.13
N PRO A 146 16.16 44.58 -44.15
CA PRO A 146 15.42 44.22 -45.35
C PRO A 146 15.58 45.20 -46.51
N ALA A 147 15.81 46.49 -46.25
CA ALA A 147 16.07 47.49 -47.29
C ALA A 147 17.39 47.27 -48.04
N SER A 148 18.36 46.59 -47.40
CA SER A 148 19.58 46.08 -48.04
C SER A 148 19.55 44.56 -48.24
N GLY A 149 18.34 43.98 -48.40
CA GLY A 149 18.16 42.55 -48.68
C GLY A 149 18.54 41.63 -47.53
N SER A 150 18.47 42.10 -46.27
CA SER A 150 18.78 41.33 -45.07
C SER A 150 20.13 40.58 -45.14
N THR A 151 21.15 41.18 -45.76
CA THR A 151 22.43 40.53 -46.09
C THR A 151 23.62 41.24 -45.44
N VAL A 152 24.57 40.48 -44.90
CA VAL A 152 25.81 40.96 -44.26
C VAL A 152 27.01 40.21 -44.82
N THR A 153 27.95 40.92 -45.44
CA THR A 153 29.23 40.37 -45.92
C THR A 153 30.34 40.62 -44.90
N ILE A 154 31.05 39.57 -44.49
CA ILE A 154 32.15 39.63 -43.52
C ILE A 154 33.43 39.15 -44.22
N ASN A 155 34.41 40.03 -44.35
CA ASN A 155 35.73 39.75 -44.95
C ASN A 155 36.79 39.58 -43.85
N PHE A 156 37.77 38.69 -44.07
CA PHE A 156 38.86 38.42 -43.14
C PHE A 156 40.13 37.93 -43.85
N SER A 157 41.25 37.90 -43.13
CA SER A 157 42.53 37.39 -43.65
C SER A 157 42.40 35.93 -44.09
N SER A 158 42.87 35.59 -45.30
CA SER A 158 42.65 34.25 -45.87
C SER A 158 43.21 33.14 -44.98
N ALA A 159 42.37 32.15 -44.67
CA ALA A 159 42.65 31.06 -43.75
C ALA A 159 42.32 29.71 -44.39
N SER A 160 43.21 28.72 -44.23
CA SER A 160 42.93 27.35 -44.66
C SER A 160 42.01 26.66 -43.64
N THR A 161 40.79 26.36 -44.05
CA THR A 161 39.74 25.83 -43.16
C THR A 161 38.81 24.87 -43.88
N ARG A 162 38.34 23.83 -43.19
CA ARG A 162 37.38 22.86 -43.72
C ARG A 162 35.96 23.10 -43.17
N TYR A 163 35.87 23.52 -41.92
CA TYR A 163 34.62 23.78 -41.22
C TYR A 163 34.52 25.26 -40.89
N VAL A 164 33.45 25.91 -41.34
CA VAL A 164 33.12 27.30 -40.97
C VAL A 164 31.93 27.25 -40.04
N ARG A 165 32.05 27.86 -38.85
CA ARG A 165 31.01 27.92 -37.82
C ARG A 165 30.68 29.38 -37.52
N ILE A 166 29.39 29.71 -37.49
CA ILE A 166 28.86 30.96 -36.98
C ILE A 166 28.36 30.71 -35.56
N THR A 167 28.79 31.51 -34.58
CA THR A 167 28.31 31.44 -33.19
C THR A 167 27.60 32.73 -32.83
N VAL A 168 26.30 32.67 -32.57
CA VAL A 168 25.44 33.81 -32.23
C VAL A 168 25.27 33.88 -30.70
N THR A 169 25.45 35.08 -30.14
CA THR A 169 25.32 35.37 -28.70
C THR A 169 24.11 36.25 -28.37
N ALA A 170 23.54 36.95 -29.34
CA ALA A 170 22.29 37.71 -29.19
C ALA A 170 21.62 37.97 -30.55
N ASN A 171 20.29 38.14 -30.55
CA ASN A 171 19.47 38.59 -31.69
C ASN A 171 18.40 39.57 -31.15
N SER A 172 18.21 40.71 -31.81
CA SER A 172 17.25 41.74 -31.37
C SER A 172 15.82 41.55 -31.89
N GLY A 173 15.61 40.65 -32.87
CA GLY A 173 14.30 40.39 -33.48
C GLY A 173 13.59 39.16 -32.93
N TRP A 174 14.32 38.22 -32.32
CA TRP A 174 13.80 36.96 -31.78
C TRP A 174 14.81 36.34 -30.80
N PRO A 175 14.42 35.57 -29.77
CA PRO A 175 15.35 35.04 -28.76
C PRO A 175 16.13 33.79 -29.20
N ALA A 176 16.46 33.66 -30.50
CA ALA A 176 17.25 32.58 -31.08
C ALA A 176 18.23 33.11 -32.15
N GLY A 177 19.28 32.35 -32.43
CA GLY A 177 20.13 32.59 -33.61
C GLY A 177 19.36 32.18 -34.86
N GLN A 178 19.37 33.05 -35.88
CA GLN A 178 18.63 32.84 -37.13
C GLN A 178 19.55 33.09 -38.34
N LEU A 179 19.46 32.27 -39.39
CA LEU A 179 20.15 32.47 -40.68
C LEU A 179 19.36 31.82 -41.83
N SER A 180 19.20 32.50 -42.97
CA SER A 180 18.68 31.90 -44.21
C SER A 180 19.76 31.42 -45.18
N GLU A 181 21.00 31.92 -45.08
CA GLU A 181 22.12 31.44 -45.89
C GLU A 181 23.46 31.78 -45.19
N LEU A 182 24.44 30.89 -45.36
CA LEU A 182 25.84 30.99 -44.97
C LEU A 182 26.70 30.69 -46.21
N GLU A 183 27.01 31.74 -46.98
CA GLU A 183 27.90 31.63 -48.14
C GLU A 183 29.37 31.73 -47.70
N VAL A 184 30.26 30.97 -48.33
CA VAL A 184 31.70 30.93 -48.01
C VAL A 184 32.53 31.03 -49.29
N TYR A 185 33.50 31.94 -49.34
CA TYR A 185 34.31 32.21 -50.54
C TYR A 185 35.82 32.22 -50.26
N GLY A 186 36.62 32.00 -51.31
CA GLY A 186 38.08 31.87 -51.24
C GLY A 186 38.80 32.08 -52.58
N SER A 187 40.12 32.25 -52.54
CA SER A 187 40.97 32.51 -53.71
C SER A 187 41.71 31.26 -54.17
N GLY A 188 41.40 30.76 -55.37
CA GLY A 188 41.97 29.52 -55.91
C GLY A 188 43.32 29.68 -56.63
N GLY A 189 44.15 28.63 -56.54
CA GLY A 189 45.37 28.46 -57.32
C GLY A 189 45.92 27.04 -57.16
N THR A 190 46.16 26.35 -58.28
CA THR A 190 46.67 24.96 -58.31
C THR A 190 47.94 24.88 -59.14
N THR A 191 48.93 24.13 -58.66
CA THR A 191 50.09 23.70 -59.45
C THR A 191 49.69 22.54 -60.36
N GLY A 192 50.06 22.61 -61.64
CA GLY A 192 49.51 21.76 -62.71
C GLY A 192 50.08 20.34 -62.83
N ASP A 193 50.59 19.75 -61.75
CA ASP A 193 51.02 18.34 -61.73
C ASP A 193 49.85 17.45 -61.28
N THR A 194 49.66 16.32 -61.96
CA THR A 194 48.53 15.39 -61.78
C THR A 194 48.96 13.93 -61.61
N ILE A 195 50.27 13.66 -61.50
CA ILE A 195 50.81 12.30 -61.40
C ILE A 195 51.12 11.98 -59.94
N ALA A 196 50.28 11.16 -59.32
CA ALA A 196 50.46 10.77 -57.92
C ALA A 196 51.78 10.00 -57.68
N PRO A 197 52.46 10.23 -56.54
CA PRO A 197 53.63 9.44 -56.15
C PRO A 197 53.37 7.94 -56.07
N SER A 198 54.45 7.16 -56.08
CA SER A 198 54.38 5.72 -55.84
C SER A 198 53.77 5.40 -54.48
N VAL A 199 53.15 4.22 -54.36
CA VAL A 199 52.67 3.70 -53.07
C VAL A 199 53.86 3.56 -52.10
N PRO A 200 53.71 3.94 -50.81
CA PRO A 200 54.76 3.71 -49.81
C PRO A 200 55.08 2.22 -49.67
N GLY A 201 56.37 1.91 -49.57
CA GLY A 201 56.85 0.55 -49.32
C GLY A 201 56.39 0.01 -47.97
N THR A 202 56.51 -1.30 -47.78
CA THR A 202 55.88 -2.09 -46.69
C THR A 202 55.79 -1.35 -45.34
N LEU A 203 54.56 -1.04 -44.93
CA LEU A 203 54.24 -0.50 -43.62
C LEU A 203 54.36 -1.61 -42.57
N SER A 204 54.96 -1.27 -41.44
CA SER A 204 55.17 -2.09 -40.25
C SER A 204 54.81 -1.30 -39.00
N GLN A 205 54.56 -1.99 -37.88
CA GLN A 205 54.36 -1.34 -36.57
C GLN A 205 55.08 -2.09 -35.43
N SER A 206 55.41 -1.36 -34.38
CA SER A 206 55.81 -1.89 -33.08
C SER A 206 55.21 -1.03 -31.95
N THR A 207 55.06 -1.60 -30.75
CA THR A 207 54.29 -0.98 -29.67
C THR A 207 55.01 -1.06 -28.33
N SER A 208 54.98 0.03 -27.56
CA SER A 208 55.46 0.07 -26.18
C SER A 208 54.49 0.90 -25.33
N GLY A 209 53.82 0.26 -24.37
CA GLY A 209 52.73 0.87 -23.62
C GLY A 209 51.60 1.34 -24.54
N SER A 210 51.20 2.61 -24.40
CA SER A 210 50.23 3.30 -25.27
C SER A 210 50.81 3.83 -26.59
N THR A 211 52.14 3.78 -26.78
CA THR A 211 52.81 4.35 -27.95
C THR A 211 53.00 3.31 -29.04
N ILE A 212 52.57 3.67 -30.25
CA ILE A 212 52.59 2.86 -31.47
C ILE A 212 53.57 3.53 -32.44
N THR A 213 54.65 2.84 -32.80
CA THR A 213 55.63 3.33 -33.79
C THR A 213 55.38 2.64 -35.12
N LEU A 214 55.00 3.42 -36.13
CA LEU A 214 54.82 2.99 -37.52
C LEU A 214 56.10 3.25 -38.31
N ASN A 215 56.49 2.35 -39.20
CA ASN A 215 57.62 2.54 -40.12
C ASN A 215 57.29 1.99 -41.51
N TRP A 216 57.63 2.70 -42.58
CA TRP A 216 57.31 2.33 -43.97
C TRP A 216 58.47 2.58 -44.94
N GLY A 217 58.42 1.95 -46.12
CA GLY A 217 59.39 2.17 -47.19
C GLY A 217 59.11 3.45 -47.98
N ALA A 218 60.16 4.06 -48.54
CA ALA A 218 60.04 5.33 -49.26
C ALA A 218 59.25 5.19 -50.58
N SER A 219 58.49 6.25 -50.90
CA SER A 219 57.93 6.51 -52.22
C SER A 219 58.86 7.37 -53.08
N THR A 220 58.65 7.34 -54.39
CA THR A 220 59.19 8.34 -55.33
C THR A 220 58.05 9.10 -56.01
N ASP A 221 58.32 10.34 -56.40
CA ASP A 221 57.49 11.09 -57.34
C ASP A 221 58.14 11.07 -58.74
N SER A 222 57.30 11.18 -59.77
CA SER A 222 57.69 11.39 -61.17
C SER A 222 56.81 12.42 -61.91
N GLY A 223 55.86 13.06 -61.24
CA GLY A 223 55.04 14.14 -61.80
C GLY A 223 55.81 15.45 -61.95
N GLY A 224 56.75 15.70 -61.05
CA GLY A 224 57.70 16.81 -61.12
C GLY A 224 57.44 17.92 -60.10
N SER A 225 56.32 17.89 -59.38
CA SER A 225 56.15 18.69 -58.16
C SER A 225 56.94 18.14 -56.95
N GLY A 226 57.38 16.89 -57.01
CA GLY A 226 58.26 16.25 -56.04
C GLY A 226 57.53 15.71 -54.81
N LEU A 227 58.06 14.67 -54.18
CA LEU A 227 57.48 14.09 -52.97
C LEU A 227 57.51 15.10 -51.80
N ALA A 228 56.34 15.65 -51.44
CA ALA A 228 56.20 16.59 -50.32
C ALA A 228 56.01 15.89 -48.97
N GLY A 229 55.75 14.58 -48.94
CA GLY A 229 55.78 13.75 -47.74
C GLY A 229 54.72 12.65 -47.70
N TYR A 230 54.27 12.31 -46.50
CA TYR A 230 53.33 11.19 -46.26
C TYR A 230 52.13 11.60 -45.41
N ASN A 231 51.01 10.91 -45.64
CA ASN A 231 49.75 11.05 -44.94
C ASN A 231 49.44 9.71 -44.25
N VAL A 232 49.36 9.72 -42.91
CA VAL A 232 49.10 8.54 -42.09
C VAL A 232 47.62 8.49 -41.71
N TYR A 233 46.97 7.36 -42.00
CA TYR A 233 45.56 7.14 -41.75
C TYR A 233 45.36 6.10 -40.64
N ARG A 234 44.38 6.30 -39.75
CA ARG A 234 43.96 5.38 -38.68
C ARG A 234 42.45 5.14 -38.77
N GLY A 235 42.05 3.88 -38.92
CA GLY A 235 40.64 3.51 -39.12
C GLY A 235 40.01 4.17 -40.37
N GLY A 236 40.82 4.46 -41.39
CA GLY A 236 40.41 5.20 -42.59
C GLY A 236 40.51 6.73 -42.49
N ASN A 237 40.63 7.31 -41.28
CA ASN A 237 40.72 8.74 -41.07
C ASN A 237 42.17 9.24 -41.11
N LEU A 238 42.43 10.38 -41.77
CA LEU A 238 43.76 11.01 -41.78
C LEU A 238 44.09 11.56 -40.38
N ILE A 239 45.17 11.06 -39.76
CA ILE A 239 45.61 11.49 -38.43
C ILE A 239 46.90 12.32 -38.42
N ALA A 240 47.75 12.18 -39.44
CA ALA A 240 48.97 12.98 -39.54
C ALA A 240 49.37 13.25 -41.01
N THR A 241 49.83 14.47 -41.25
CA THR A 241 50.40 14.95 -42.52
C THR A 241 51.85 15.32 -42.24
N LEU A 242 52.77 14.47 -42.70
CA LEU A 242 54.19 14.48 -42.33
C LEU A 242 55.07 14.88 -43.51
N GLY A 243 56.28 15.38 -43.28
CA GLY A 243 57.28 15.62 -44.34
C GLY A 243 57.79 14.32 -44.98
N THR A 244 58.95 14.39 -45.63
CA THR A 244 59.63 13.23 -46.24
C THR A 244 60.32 12.35 -45.18
N VAL A 245 59.54 11.81 -44.23
CA VAL A 245 59.95 10.92 -43.15
C VAL A 245 59.35 9.53 -43.33
N LEU A 246 60.00 8.49 -42.79
CA LEU A 246 59.60 7.09 -42.96
C LEU A 246 59.08 6.45 -41.66
N THR A 247 58.80 7.26 -40.64
CA THR A 247 58.35 6.82 -39.32
C THR A 247 57.34 7.81 -38.72
N TYR A 248 56.47 7.31 -37.86
CA TYR A 248 55.51 8.12 -37.09
C TYR A 248 55.18 7.44 -35.76
N GLN A 249 54.92 8.23 -34.72
CA GLN A 249 54.43 7.74 -33.44
C GLN A 249 53.02 8.26 -33.17
N ASP A 250 52.13 7.34 -32.81
CA ASP A 250 50.76 7.59 -32.38
C ASP A 250 50.56 7.08 -30.95
N THR A 251 49.89 7.84 -30.10
CA THR A 251 49.59 7.45 -28.72
C THR A 251 48.11 7.11 -28.64
N GLN A 252 47.78 5.84 -28.37
CA GLN A 252 46.41 5.35 -28.26
C GLN A 252 46.23 4.57 -26.95
N PRO A 253 45.03 4.58 -26.34
CA PRO A 253 44.75 3.75 -25.17
C PRO A 253 45.07 2.29 -25.46
N ALA A 254 45.69 1.58 -24.50
CA ALA A 254 46.09 0.17 -24.68
C ALA A 254 44.92 -0.71 -25.15
N THR A 255 43.70 -0.35 -24.75
CA THR A 255 42.43 -1.00 -25.05
C THR A 255 41.92 -0.85 -26.50
N ALA A 256 42.35 0.16 -27.25
CA ALA A 256 41.73 0.52 -28.54
C ALA A 256 42.31 -0.22 -29.76
N THR A 257 41.51 -1.06 -30.44
CA THR A 257 41.91 -1.67 -31.73
C THR A 257 42.00 -0.62 -32.83
N VAL A 258 43.17 -0.50 -33.45
CA VAL A 258 43.49 0.57 -34.42
C VAL A 258 44.27 0.03 -35.62
N SER A 259 43.81 0.37 -36.83
CA SER A 259 44.37 -0.10 -38.10
C SER A 259 44.91 1.07 -38.92
N TYR A 260 46.13 0.96 -39.41
CA TYR A 260 46.85 2.04 -40.08
C TYR A 260 47.20 1.71 -41.54
N HIS A 261 47.14 2.72 -42.41
CA HIS A 261 47.80 2.72 -43.71
C HIS A 261 48.41 4.08 -44.00
N VAL A 262 49.36 4.15 -44.93
CA VAL A 262 50.06 5.39 -45.30
C VAL A 262 49.91 5.63 -46.80
N ARG A 263 49.79 6.90 -47.20
CA ARG A 263 49.84 7.37 -48.60
C ARG A 263 50.95 8.41 -48.73
N ALA A 264 51.65 8.44 -49.86
CA ALA A 264 52.55 9.53 -50.21
C ALA A 264 51.77 10.68 -50.86
N ARG A 265 52.31 11.90 -50.74
CA ARG A 265 51.80 13.11 -51.42
C ARG A 265 52.92 13.88 -52.12
N ASP A 266 52.58 14.55 -53.22
CA ASP A 266 53.49 15.43 -53.95
C ASP A 266 53.29 16.93 -53.60
N GLY A 267 54.00 17.81 -54.33
CA GLY A 267 53.91 19.26 -54.21
C GLY A 267 52.72 19.93 -54.93
N ALA A 268 51.85 19.15 -55.59
CA ALA A 268 50.60 19.63 -56.19
C ALA A 268 49.33 19.13 -55.48
N GLY A 269 49.48 18.14 -54.58
CA GLY A 269 48.41 17.59 -53.76
C GLY A 269 47.90 16.22 -54.21
N ASN A 270 48.51 15.58 -55.21
CA ASN A 270 48.11 14.23 -55.61
C ASN A 270 48.56 13.21 -54.53
N LEU A 271 47.76 12.16 -54.35
CA LEU A 271 47.96 11.14 -53.31
C LEU A 271 48.12 9.76 -53.93
N SER A 272 49.17 9.04 -53.55
CA SER A 272 49.45 7.66 -53.97
C SER A 272 48.29 6.70 -53.64
N GLY A 273 48.35 5.46 -54.13
CA GLY A 273 47.60 4.36 -53.51
C GLY A 273 48.02 4.11 -52.05
N ASN A 274 47.22 3.35 -51.31
CA ASN A 274 47.50 3.00 -49.91
C ASN A 274 48.63 1.96 -49.81
N SER A 275 49.48 2.08 -48.79
CA SER A 275 50.33 0.98 -48.33
C SER A 275 49.49 -0.25 -47.93
N ASN A 276 50.15 -1.37 -47.62
CA ASN A 276 49.50 -2.41 -46.82
C ASN A 276 49.00 -1.82 -45.49
N THR A 277 47.91 -2.38 -44.98
CA THR A 277 47.38 -2.03 -43.66
C THR A 277 48.13 -2.79 -42.57
N VAL A 278 48.38 -2.16 -41.42
CA VAL A 278 48.84 -2.83 -40.19
C VAL A 278 47.90 -2.54 -39.04
N THR A 279 47.54 -3.57 -38.26
CA THR A 279 46.56 -3.45 -37.17
C THR A 279 47.21 -3.73 -35.84
N ARG A 280 47.00 -2.85 -34.86
CA ARG A 280 47.19 -3.15 -33.45
C ARG A 280 45.84 -3.50 -32.84
N THR A 281 45.67 -4.75 -32.43
CA THR A 281 44.54 -5.15 -31.59
C THR A 281 44.70 -4.50 -30.22
N GLY A 282 43.64 -3.87 -29.72
CA GLY A 282 43.61 -3.27 -28.39
C GLY A 282 43.07 -4.25 -27.36
N SER A 283 43.57 -4.15 -26.12
CA SER A 283 43.14 -4.97 -24.98
C SER A 283 41.85 -4.46 -24.35
N ASN A 284 40.81 -4.28 -25.16
CA ASN A 284 39.47 -4.00 -24.65
C ASN A 284 39.01 -5.22 -23.84
N PRO A 285 38.46 -5.08 -22.61
CA PRO A 285 37.55 -6.07 -22.08
C PRO A 285 36.42 -6.31 -23.09
N PRO A 286 35.85 -7.53 -23.19
CA PRO A 286 34.71 -7.77 -24.04
C PRO A 286 33.56 -6.80 -23.73
N ALA A 287 32.73 -6.47 -24.71
CA ALA A 287 31.42 -5.91 -24.42
C ALA A 287 30.62 -6.99 -23.65
N CYS A 288 30.49 -6.80 -22.34
CA CYS A 288 29.97 -7.82 -21.43
C CYS A 288 28.74 -7.32 -20.68
N THR A 289 27.81 -8.23 -20.43
CA THR A 289 26.64 -8.01 -19.58
C THR A 289 27.08 -8.08 -18.12
N ASN A 290 26.54 -7.20 -17.26
CA ASN A 290 26.61 -7.41 -15.81
C ASN A 290 25.64 -8.53 -15.43
N VAL A 291 26.14 -9.73 -15.19
CA VAL A 291 25.31 -10.91 -14.83
C VAL A 291 25.03 -11.01 -13.32
N ALA A 292 25.55 -10.07 -12.52
CA ALA A 292 25.31 -9.94 -11.09
C ALA A 292 24.17 -8.97 -10.70
N GLN A 293 23.69 -8.14 -11.64
CA GLN A 293 22.65 -7.15 -11.37
C GLN A 293 21.35 -7.81 -10.89
N GLY A 294 20.82 -7.39 -9.75
CA GLY A 294 19.58 -7.94 -9.16
C GLY A 294 19.65 -9.42 -8.71
N LYS A 295 20.85 -10.00 -8.63
CA LYS A 295 21.07 -11.37 -8.11
C LYS A 295 21.13 -11.40 -6.58
N SER A 296 20.97 -12.57 -5.97
CA SER A 296 21.06 -12.71 -4.51
C SER A 296 22.48 -12.48 -3.99
N MET A 297 22.60 -11.55 -3.05
CA MET A 297 23.86 -11.17 -2.38
C MET A 297 23.92 -11.75 -0.96
N THR A 298 25.07 -12.27 -0.55
CA THR A 298 25.32 -12.73 0.83
C THR A 298 26.71 -12.29 1.30
N ALA A 299 26.87 -12.10 2.61
CA ALA A 299 28.15 -11.71 3.20
C ALA A 299 28.42 -12.43 4.53
N SER A 300 29.69 -12.48 4.94
CA SER A 300 30.12 -13.04 6.23
C SER A 300 29.77 -12.16 7.45
N GLY A 301 29.08 -11.04 7.23
CA GLY A 301 28.70 -10.04 8.22
C GLY A 301 28.49 -8.68 7.56
N SER A 302 27.79 -7.77 8.23
CA SER A 302 27.59 -6.38 7.79
C SER A 302 27.67 -5.43 8.98
N THR A 303 27.92 -4.15 8.73
CA THR A 303 27.95 -3.08 9.74
C THR A 303 26.71 -2.17 9.58
N PHE A 304 26.00 -1.93 10.68
CA PHE A 304 24.70 -1.21 10.68
C PHE A 304 23.74 -1.73 9.59
N SER A 305 23.13 -0.83 8.82
CA SER A 305 22.21 -1.11 7.71
C SER A 305 22.92 -1.22 6.34
N PHE A 306 24.26 -1.32 6.31
CA PHE A 306 25.05 -1.50 5.08
C PHE A 306 25.07 -2.98 4.66
N THR A 307 23.88 -3.53 4.39
CA THR A 307 23.60 -4.95 4.10
C THR A 307 24.01 -5.36 2.68
N PRO A 308 24.23 -6.66 2.38
CA PRO A 308 24.91 -7.08 1.15
C PRO A 308 24.12 -6.84 -0.15
N ASP A 309 22.79 -6.67 -0.06
CA ASP A 309 21.93 -6.23 -1.16
C ASP A 309 22.25 -4.80 -1.65
N LYS A 310 22.83 -3.97 -0.77
CA LYS A 310 23.29 -2.60 -1.08
C LYS A 310 24.59 -2.57 -1.90
N ALA A 311 24.98 -3.70 -2.49
CA ALA A 311 26.13 -3.85 -3.37
C ALA A 311 25.78 -4.38 -4.77
N ASN A 312 24.49 -4.51 -5.13
CA ASN A 312 24.05 -4.72 -6.52
C ASN A 312 22.65 -4.16 -6.81
N ASP A 313 22.20 -3.16 -6.04
CA ASP A 313 20.93 -2.46 -6.22
C ASP A 313 20.98 -1.37 -7.32
N GLY A 314 22.15 -1.18 -7.96
CA GLY A 314 22.38 -0.20 -9.02
C GLY A 314 22.57 1.23 -8.52
N GLN A 315 22.56 1.50 -7.21
CA GLN A 315 22.72 2.84 -6.66
C GLN A 315 24.12 3.05 -6.06
N LEU A 316 24.96 3.84 -6.71
CA LEU A 316 26.29 4.16 -6.17
C LEU A 316 26.27 5.00 -4.88
N THR A 317 25.09 5.43 -4.41
CA THR A 317 24.89 6.15 -3.15
C THR A 317 24.66 5.24 -1.94
N THR A 318 24.19 4.01 -2.15
CA THR A 318 24.15 2.95 -1.14
C THR A 318 25.48 2.17 -1.15
N TYR A 319 25.71 1.33 -0.14
CA TYR A 319 26.84 0.40 -0.09
C TYR A 319 26.65 -0.71 0.95
N TRP A 320 27.30 -1.85 0.72
CA TRP A 320 27.62 -2.83 1.75
C TRP A 320 28.93 -2.45 2.47
N GLU A 321 28.97 -2.67 3.78
CA GLU A 321 30.20 -2.65 4.58
C GLU A 321 30.24 -3.86 5.52
N GLY A 322 31.32 -4.64 5.46
CA GLY A 322 31.46 -5.85 6.27
C GLY A 322 31.57 -5.60 7.78
N ALA A 323 31.36 -6.65 8.58
CA ALA A 323 31.58 -6.60 10.03
C ALA A 323 33.07 -6.41 10.37
N ALA A 324 33.39 -5.74 11.48
CA ALA A 324 34.72 -5.19 11.82
C ALA A 324 35.84 -6.19 12.19
N SER A 325 36.01 -7.26 11.42
CA SER A 325 37.16 -8.19 11.45
C SER A 325 37.49 -8.69 10.04
N TYR A 326 38.72 -9.14 9.79
CA TYR A 326 39.13 -9.75 8.51
C TYR A 326 39.48 -11.24 8.70
N PRO A 327 39.29 -12.11 7.69
CA PRO A 327 38.77 -11.81 6.35
C PRO A 327 37.26 -11.60 6.31
N GLN A 328 36.79 -10.85 5.31
CA GLN A 328 35.36 -10.62 5.04
C GLN A 328 35.02 -11.14 3.66
N ASN A 329 33.89 -11.82 3.52
CA ASN A 329 33.42 -12.32 2.22
C ASN A 329 32.14 -11.58 1.81
N LEU A 330 32.07 -11.11 0.57
CA LEU A 330 30.85 -10.69 -0.13
C LEU A 330 30.68 -11.60 -1.35
N THR A 331 29.49 -12.14 -1.56
CA THR A 331 29.22 -13.19 -2.54
C THR A 331 27.96 -12.87 -3.33
N VAL A 332 28.04 -12.95 -4.66
CA VAL A 332 26.88 -12.96 -5.55
C VAL A 332 26.65 -14.36 -6.11
N ALA A 333 25.42 -14.85 -6.01
CA ALA A 333 25.00 -16.11 -6.62
C ALA A 333 24.35 -15.81 -8.00
N LEU A 334 25.01 -16.18 -9.10
CA LEU A 334 24.52 -15.93 -10.46
C LEU A 334 23.38 -16.88 -10.85
N GLY A 335 23.16 -17.95 -10.06
CA GLY A 335 22.13 -18.99 -10.24
C GLY A 335 22.69 -20.26 -10.89
N ALA A 336 23.39 -20.09 -12.01
CA ALA A 336 24.05 -21.16 -12.75
C ALA A 336 25.41 -20.70 -13.29
N ASN A 337 26.21 -21.62 -13.82
CA ASN A 337 27.52 -21.30 -14.38
C ASN A 337 27.43 -20.21 -15.46
N HIS A 338 28.26 -19.19 -15.31
CA HIS A 338 28.53 -18.16 -16.31
C HIS A 338 30.01 -18.19 -16.66
N SER A 339 30.34 -17.99 -17.93
CA SER A 339 31.70 -17.73 -18.38
C SER A 339 32.00 -16.25 -18.16
N ILE A 340 32.87 -15.96 -17.20
CA ILE A 340 33.18 -14.61 -16.72
C ILE A 340 34.58 -14.16 -17.17
N SER A 341 34.65 -12.90 -17.58
CA SER A 341 35.82 -12.21 -18.13
C SER A 341 36.36 -11.10 -17.22
N GLY A 342 35.62 -10.74 -16.17
CA GLY A 342 36.05 -9.77 -15.16
C GLY A 342 35.03 -9.58 -14.05
N VAL A 343 35.46 -8.88 -13.00
CA VAL A 343 34.63 -8.44 -11.88
C VAL A 343 34.95 -6.98 -11.60
N THR A 344 33.97 -6.09 -11.71
CA THR A 344 34.12 -4.66 -11.41
C THR A 344 33.57 -4.37 -10.03
N VAL A 345 34.41 -3.81 -9.17
CA VAL A 345 34.04 -3.29 -7.85
C VAL A 345 33.92 -1.78 -7.96
N LYS A 346 32.82 -1.21 -7.48
CA LYS A 346 32.61 0.24 -7.39
C LYS A 346 32.43 0.65 -5.94
N LEU A 347 32.85 1.87 -5.63
CA LEU A 347 32.65 2.53 -4.34
C LEU A 347 31.80 3.78 -4.53
N ASN A 348 31.19 4.25 -3.44
CA ASN A 348 30.39 5.46 -3.44
C ASN A 348 31.25 6.67 -3.93
N PRO A 349 30.77 7.48 -4.88
CA PRO A 349 31.55 8.56 -5.50
C PRO A 349 31.68 9.81 -4.62
N ASP A 350 31.04 9.86 -3.44
CA ASP A 350 31.10 11.01 -2.54
C ASP A 350 32.55 11.37 -2.17
N PRO A 351 32.95 12.66 -2.23
CA PRO A 351 34.31 13.10 -1.92
C PRO A 351 34.82 12.65 -0.55
N ALA A 352 33.96 12.46 0.46
CA ALA A 352 34.32 11.97 1.79
C ALA A 352 34.92 10.55 1.78
N TRP A 353 34.74 9.78 0.71
CA TRP A 353 35.38 8.46 0.57
C TRP A 353 36.88 8.56 0.29
N GLY A 354 37.34 9.66 -0.32
CA GLY A 354 38.75 9.87 -0.67
C GLY A 354 39.32 8.81 -1.61
N THR A 355 40.65 8.75 -1.71
CA THR A 355 41.35 7.63 -2.36
C THR A 355 41.61 6.54 -1.33
N ARG A 356 41.17 5.30 -1.60
CA ARG A 356 41.38 4.14 -0.71
C ARG A 356 41.84 2.90 -1.45
N THR A 357 42.57 2.03 -0.76
CA THR A 357 43.09 0.77 -1.28
C THR A 357 42.45 -0.40 -0.53
N GLN A 358 41.80 -1.31 -1.25
CA GLN A 358 41.26 -2.56 -0.70
C GLN A 358 42.09 -3.75 -1.15
N THR A 359 42.36 -4.69 -0.25
CA THR A 359 43.05 -5.95 -0.55
C THR A 359 42.01 -7.03 -0.79
N ILE A 360 41.87 -7.46 -2.05
CA ILE A 360 40.77 -8.30 -2.55
C ILE A 360 41.34 -9.57 -3.19
N GLN A 361 40.82 -10.73 -2.80
CA GLN A 361 40.90 -11.99 -3.54
C GLN A 361 39.57 -12.25 -4.25
N VAL A 362 39.61 -12.74 -5.49
CA VAL A 362 38.40 -13.17 -6.21
C VAL A 362 38.34 -14.69 -6.22
N LEU A 363 37.26 -15.25 -5.71
CA LEU A 363 36.97 -16.68 -5.69
C LEU A 363 35.70 -17.00 -6.49
N GLY A 364 35.58 -18.24 -6.92
CA GLY A 364 34.40 -18.75 -7.63
C GLY A 364 34.10 -20.20 -7.26
N ARG A 365 32.81 -20.53 -7.29
CA ARG A 365 32.27 -21.87 -7.07
C ARG A 365 31.52 -22.30 -8.35
N ASP A 366 32.00 -23.36 -8.98
CA ASP A 366 31.30 -24.04 -10.07
C ASP A 366 29.97 -24.62 -9.58
N GLN A 367 28.94 -24.68 -10.44
CA GLN A 367 27.61 -25.16 -10.07
C GLN A 367 27.59 -26.60 -9.51
N ALA A 368 28.51 -27.47 -9.94
CA ALA A 368 28.65 -28.84 -9.45
C ALA A 368 29.56 -28.97 -8.20
N SER A 369 30.04 -27.85 -7.65
CA SER A 369 30.91 -27.78 -6.47
C SER A 369 30.21 -27.10 -5.29
N SER A 370 30.48 -27.57 -4.07
CA SER A 370 30.20 -26.86 -2.82
C SER A 370 31.37 -25.98 -2.35
N ALA A 371 32.55 -26.15 -2.94
CA ALA A 371 33.79 -25.50 -2.53
C ALA A 371 34.20 -24.35 -3.47
N TYR A 372 34.62 -23.24 -2.88
CA TYR A 372 35.18 -22.08 -3.57
C TYR A 372 36.64 -22.30 -3.95
N THR A 373 37.00 -21.86 -5.15
CA THR A 373 38.37 -21.90 -5.71
C THR A 373 38.86 -20.48 -5.96
N SER A 374 40.18 -20.25 -5.86
CA SER A 374 40.76 -18.93 -6.09
C SER A 374 40.89 -18.65 -7.59
N LEU A 375 40.12 -17.70 -8.12
CA LEU A 375 40.19 -17.27 -9.52
C LEU A 375 41.26 -16.20 -9.73
N VAL A 376 41.39 -15.27 -8.78
CA VAL A 376 42.45 -14.25 -8.73
C VAL A 376 43.01 -14.20 -7.32
N SER A 377 44.34 -14.32 -7.19
CA SER A 377 45.05 -14.24 -5.91
C SER A 377 44.82 -12.90 -5.21
N SER A 378 44.88 -12.88 -3.88
CA SER A 378 44.71 -11.64 -3.10
C SER A 378 45.71 -10.57 -3.50
N ALA A 379 45.22 -9.39 -3.87
CA ALA A 379 46.03 -8.25 -4.31
C ALA A 379 45.42 -6.93 -3.82
N ALA A 380 46.25 -5.88 -3.72
CA ALA A 380 45.83 -4.55 -3.29
C ALA A 380 45.40 -3.71 -4.51
N TYR A 381 44.17 -3.21 -4.49
CA TYR A 381 43.56 -2.42 -5.55
C TYR A 381 43.22 -1.01 -5.05
N GLN A 382 43.73 0.01 -5.74
CA GLN A 382 43.49 1.41 -5.40
C GLN A 382 42.27 1.97 -6.15
N PHE A 383 41.33 2.51 -5.39
CA PHE A 383 40.18 3.27 -5.84
C PHE A 383 40.52 4.76 -5.70
N ALA A 384 40.77 5.43 -6.82
CA ALA A 384 41.14 6.84 -6.85
C ALA A 384 39.89 7.73 -6.82
N GLN A 385 39.90 8.75 -5.94
CA GLN A 385 38.79 9.70 -5.76
C GLN A 385 38.29 10.26 -7.10
N GLY A 386 36.97 10.26 -7.31
CA GLY A 386 36.34 10.70 -8.55
C GLY A 386 36.35 9.67 -9.70
N SER A 387 37.10 8.57 -9.57
CA SER A 387 37.00 7.39 -10.44
C SER A 387 36.31 6.22 -9.72
N ASN A 388 36.68 5.95 -8.46
CA ASN A 388 36.04 5.01 -7.51
C ASN A 388 35.60 3.63 -8.06
N VAL A 389 36.23 3.15 -9.13
CA VAL A 389 35.93 1.89 -9.83
C VAL A 389 37.22 1.12 -10.10
N VAL A 390 37.20 -0.19 -9.87
CA VAL A 390 38.28 -1.13 -10.21
C VAL A 390 37.68 -2.35 -10.93
N THR A 391 38.13 -2.62 -12.15
CA THR A 391 37.84 -3.89 -12.84
C THR A 391 39.00 -4.86 -12.68
N ILE A 392 38.74 -6.00 -12.05
CA ILE A 392 39.67 -7.12 -11.90
C ILE A 392 39.42 -8.10 -13.07
N PRO A 393 40.40 -8.36 -13.96
CA PRO A 393 40.26 -9.37 -15.00
C PRO A 393 40.12 -10.78 -14.41
N VAL A 394 39.20 -11.58 -14.97
CA VAL A 394 38.97 -12.98 -14.59
C VAL A 394 38.85 -13.82 -15.86
N SER A 395 39.13 -15.11 -15.80
CA SER A 395 38.89 -16.05 -16.90
C SER A 395 38.46 -17.39 -16.32
N ALA A 396 37.16 -17.52 -16.04
CA ALA A 396 36.60 -18.67 -15.36
C ALA A 396 35.17 -18.99 -15.83
N THR A 397 34.73 -20.21 -15.56
CA THR A 397 33.31 -20.55 -15.56
C THR A 397 32.91 -20.83 -14.11
N THR A 398 31.87 -20.16 -13.61
CA THR A 398 31.50 -20.20 -12.18
C THR A 398 30.04 -19.81 -11.99
N ALA A 399 29.38 -20.35 -10.97
CA ALA A 399 27.99 -20.05 -10.62
C ALA A 399 27.87 -18.99 -9.52
N ASP A 400 28.85 -18.92 -8.61
CA ASP A 400 28.99 -17.83 -7.65
C ASP A 400 30.28 -17.05 -7.91
N VAL A 401 30.30 -15.77 -7.56
CA VAL A 401 31.52 -14.96 -7.44
C VAL A 401 31.61 -14.43 -6.02
N GLN A 402 32.73 -14.68 -5.35
CA GLN A 402 33.01 -14.21 -4.00
C GLN A 402 34.23 -13.30 -3.98
N LEU A 403 34.05 -12.08 -3.48
CA LEU A 403 35.12 -11.19 -3.08
C LEU A 403 35.49 -11.47 -1.63
N ARG A 404 36.76 -11.81 -1.39
CA ARG A 404 37.31 -11.95 -0.04
C ARG A 404 38.27 -10.81 0.25
N PHE A 405 37.85 -9.93 1.14
CA PHE A 405 38.60 -8.77 1.60
C PHE A 405 39.53 -9.15 2.75
N THR A 406 40.77 -8.65 2.72
CA THR A 406 41.76 -8.82 3.81
C THR A 406 42.42 -7.50 4.22
N GLY A 407 41.81 -6.37 3.89
CA GLY A 407 42.24 -5.02 4.30
C GLY A 407 41.57 -3.91 3.48
N ASN A 408 41.41 -2.74 4.09
CA ASN A 408 40.95 -1.49 3.48
C ASN A 408 41.69 -0.32 4.16
N THR A 409 41.92 0.79 3.46
CA THR A 409 42.52 2.01 4.02
C THR A 409 41.46 3.09 4.18
N GLY A 410 41.22 3.55 5.41
CA GLY A 410 40.23 4.61 5.69
C GLY A 410 38.83 4.11 6.11
N ALA A 411 38.64 2.80 6.19
CA ALA A 411 37.53 2.15 6.89
C ALA A 411 38.02 0.85 7.56
N PRO A 412 37.39 0.37 8.65
CA PRO A 412 37.79 -0.86 9.31
C PRO A 412 37.50 -2.11 8.48
N SER A 413 36.55 -2.02 7.55
CA SER A 413 36.00 -3.16 6.78
C SER A 413 36.12 -2.98 5.27
N GLY A 414 35.97 -4.09 4.55
CA GLY A 414 35.73 -4.07 3.10
C GLY A 414 34.37 -3.46 2.78
N GLN A 415 34.30 -2.75 1.66
CA GLN A 415 33.13 -1.97 1.23
C GLN A 415 32.90 -2.11 -0.27
N VAL A 416 31.64 -2.14 -0.69
CA VAL A 416 31.22 -2.19 -2.11
C VAL A 416 29.89 -1.44 -2.27
N ALA A 417 29.84 -0.49 -3.22
CA ALA A 417 28.60 0.18 -3.63
C ALA A 417 27.91 -0.55 -4.80
N GLU A 418 28.67 -1.11 -5.74
CA GLU A 418 28.15 -1.95 -6.81
C GLU A 418 29.19 -3.02 -7.20
N LEU A 419 28.73 -4.26 -7.38
CA LEU A 419 29.50 -5.42 -7.80
C LEU A 419 29.01 -5.91 -9.16
N GLU A 420 29.73 -5.56 -10.23
CA GLU A 420 29.40 -6.06 -11.56
C GLU A 420 30.22 -7.30 -11.89
N VAL A 421 29.56 -8.35 -12.40
CA VAL A 421 30.24 -9.54 -12.93
C VAL A 421 30.11 -9.55 -14.44
N CYS A 422 31.24 -9.43 -15.14
CA CYS A 422 31.34 -9.20 -16.58
C CYS A 422 31.42 -10.55 -17.32
N GLY A 423 30.29 -11.07 -17.82
CA GLY A 423 30.24 -12.41 -18.41
C GLY A 423 29.00 -12.73 -19.23
N THR A 424 28.88 -14.01 -19.61
CA THR A 424 27.73 -14.58 -20.34
C THR A 424 27.33 -15.93 -19.73
N PRO A 425 26.05 -16.37 -19.84
CA PRO A 425 25.65 -17.70 -19.41
C PRO A 425 26.49 -18.80 -20.07
N ALA A 426 26.94 -19.78 -19.30
CA ALA A 426 27.56 -20.99 -19.83
C ALA A 426 26.48 -21.97 -20.31
N PRO A 427 26.81 -22.99 -21.14
CA PRO A 427 25.85 -23.97 -21.62
C PRO A 427 25.15 -24.71 -20.47
N ASN A 428 23.86 -24.46 -20.32
CA ASN A 428 22.96 -25.11 -19.37
C ASN A 428 21.58 -25.31 -20.01
N PRO A 429 20.74 -26.20 -19.46
CA PRO A 429 19.32 -26.29 -19.78
C PRO A 429 18.55 -25.01 -19.39
N ASP A 430 17.34 -24.88 -19.91
CA ASP A 430 16.35 -23.86 -19.55
C ASP A 430 14.97 -24.45 -19.90
N LEU A 431 14.25 -24.97 -18.91
CA LEU A 431 12.98 -25.68 -19.07
C LEU A 431 11.80 -24.72 -18.93
N VAL A 432 11.24 -24.30 -20.06
CA VAL A 432 10.00 -23.54 -20.12
C VAL A 432 8.81 -24.48 -20.31
N VAL A 433 7.69 -24.22 -19.61
CA VAL A 433 6.39 -24.76 -20.03
C VAL A 433 5.82 -23.81 -21.08
N SER A 434 5.71 -24.25 -22.33
CA SER A 434 5.28 -23.39 -23.45
C SER A 434 3.76 -23.35 -23.64
N SER A 435 3.04 -24.34 -23.11
CA SER A 435 1.57 -24.33 -23.01
C SER A 435 1.06 -25.37 -22.01
N VAL A 436 -0.14 -25.11 -21.48
CA VAL A 436 -0.93 -26.06 -20.69
C VAL A 436 -2.34 -26.13 -21.27
N THR A 437 -2.87 -27.33 -21.45
CA THR A 437 -4.18 -27.62 -22.07
C THR A 437 -4.91 -28.73 -21.29
N TRP A 438 -6.17 -28.97 -21.63
CA TRP A 438 -6.99 -30.03 -21.00
C TRP A 438 -7.94 -30.70 -21.98
N SER A 439 -8.35 -31.91 -21.66
CA SER A 439 -9.34 -32.71 -22.40
C SER A 439 -10.31 -33.41 -21.44
N PRO A 440 -11.63 -33.45 -21.72
CA PRO A 440 -12.30 -32.78 -22.85
C PRO A 440 -12.28 -31.24 -22.69
N THR A 441 -12.49 -30.50 -23.78
CA THR A 441 -12.42 -29.02 -23.78
C THR A 441 -13.53 -28.35 -22.95
N SER A 442 -14.65 -29.04 -22.78
CA SER A 442 -15.83 -28.59 -22.04
C SER A 442 -16.32 -29.73 -21.14
N PRO A 443 -15.60 -30.04 -20.04
CA PRO A 443 -15.99 -31.08 -19.10
C PRO A 443 -17.18 -30.65 -18.25
N SER A 444 -17.88 -31.63 -17.69
CA SER A 444 -18.85 -31.45 -16.61
C SER A 444 -18.38 -32.15 -15.34
N GLU A 445 -19.10 -32.00 -14.22
CA GLU A 445 -18.79 -32.64 -12.93
C GLU A 445 -18.57 -34.16 -13.00
N VAL A 446 -19.20 -34.84 -13.97
CA VAL A 446 -19.07 -36.30 -14.21
C VAL A 446 -18.01 -36.66 -15.27
N SER A 447 -17.31 -35.68 -15.83
CA SER A 447 -16.29 -35.87 -16.88
C SER A 447 -14.87 -35.92 -16.29
N PRO A 448 -14.09 -37.00 -16.51
CA PRO A 448 -12.70 -37.02 -16.10
C PRO A 448 -11.86 -36.06 -16.97
N VAL A 449 -11.10 -35.18 -16.32
CA VAL A 449 -10.25 -34.18 -16.96
C VAL A 449 -8.80 -34.69 -17.02
N THR A 450 -8.25 -34.77 -18.22
CA THR A 450 -6.79 -34.93 -18.42
C THR A 450 -6.17 -33.57 -18.66
N LEU A 451 -5.14 -33.23 -17.90
CA LEU A 451 -4.30 -32.04 -18.08
C LEU A 451 -3.05 -32.43 -18.89
N SER A 452 -2.60 -31.54 -19.77
CA SER A 452 -1.43 -31.76 -20.62
C SER A 452 -0.55 -30.51 -20.61
N ALA A 453 0.77 -30.68 -20.52
CA ALA A 453 1.74 -29.59 -20.55
C ALA A 453 2.81 -29.87 -21.60
N VAL A 454 3.14 -28.86 -22.41
CA VAL A 454 4.27 -28.90 -23.34
C VAL A 454 5.48 -28.32 -22.63
N VAL A 455 6.43 -29.17 -22.28
CA VAL A 455 7.71 -28.80 -21.68
C VAL A 455 8.75 -28.70 -22.79
N GLN A 456 9.49 -27.60 -22.83
CA GLN A 456 10.55 -27.37 -23.81
C GLN A 456 11.85 -26.97 -23.11
N ASN A 457 12.96 -27.60 -23.49
CA ASN A 457 14.29 -27.11 -23.15
C ASN A 457 14.70 -26.07 -24.19
N ILE A 458 14.56 -24.77 -23.88
CA ILE A 458 15.06 -23.67 -24.74
C ILE A 458 16.56 -23.38 -24.50
N GLY A 459 17.15 -24.03 -23.51
CA GLY A 459 18.55 -23.88 -23.12
C GLY A 459 19.53 -24.48 -24.12
N SER A 460 20.81 -24.23 -23.86
CA SER A 460 21.93 -24.56 -24.75
C SER A 460 22.64 -25.88 -24.38
N ALA A 461 22.21 -26.56 -23.31
CA ALA A 461 22.64 -27.91 -22.96
C ALA A 461 21.42 -28.82 -22.64
N SER A 462 21.62 -30.13 -22.66
CA SER A 462 20.55 -31.12 -22.43
C SER A 462 20.15 -31.20 -20.95
N ALA A 463 18.85 -31.10 -20.67
CA ALA A 463 18.28 -31.37 -19.35
C ALA A 463 18.32 -32.87 -19.03
N ALA A 464 18.55 -33.20 -17.76
CA ALA A 464 18.24 -34.53 -17.23
C ALA A 464 16.72 -34.73 -17.11
N ALA A 465 16.28 -35.94 -16.72
CA ALA A 465 14.88 -36.20 -16.45
C ALA A 465 14.44 -35.53 -15.13
N THR A 466 13.24 -34.97 -15.11
CA THR A 466 12.61 -34.30 -13.96
C THR A 466 11.09 -34.56 -13.97
N THR A 467 10.28 -33.72 -13.33
CA THR A 467 8.81 -33.76 -13.33
C THR A 467 8.21 -32.43 -13.75
N VAL A 468 6.92 -32.45 -14.08
CA VAL A 468 6.06 -31.26 -14.07
C VAL A 468 4.99 -31.46 -12.99
N ASN A 469 4.74 -30.45 -12.16
CA ASN A 469 3.54 -30.39 -11.33
C ASN A 469 2.42 -29.70 -12.10
N PHE A 470 1.21 -30.25 -12.06
CA PHE A 470 -0.01 -29.60 -12.55
C PHE A 470 -0.78 -29.01 -11.39
N ASN A 471 -1.27 -27.78 -11.54
CA ASN A 471 -2.07 -27.08 -10.54
C ASN A 471 -3.46 -26.73 -11.07
N LEU A 472 -4.46 -26.80 -10.19
CA LEU A 472 -5.79 -26.24 -10.41
C LEU A 472 -6.12 -25.30 -9.25
N ALA A 473 -6.46 -24.04 -9.55
CA ALA A 473 -6.71 -23.00 -8.55
C ALA A 473 -5.59 -22.88 -7.48
N GLY A 474 -4.33 -22.93 -7.92
CA GLY A 474 -3.14 -22.79 -7.07
C GLY A 474 -2.67 -24.06 -6.37
N ALA A 475 -3.53 -25.08 -6.19
CA ALA A 475 -3.16 -26.33 -5.56
C ALA A 475 -2.58 -27.35 -6.55
N VAL A 476 -1.47 -28.01 -6.20
CA VAL A 476 -0.90 -29.13 -6.96
C VAL A 476 -1.89 -30.30 -6.95
N VAL A 477 -2.43 -30.67 -8.11
CA VAL A 477 -3.38 -31.79 -8.26
C VAL A 477 -2.73 -33.10 -8.67
N GLY A 478 -1.46 -33.06 -9.08
CA GLY A 478 -0.66 -34.21 -9.45
C GLY A 478 0.56 -33.81 -10.28
N SER A 479 1.33 -34.81 -10.71
CA SER A 479 2.55 -34.59 -11.50
C SER A 479 2.72 -35.64 -12.60
N ALA A 480 3.57 -35.33 -13.57
CA ALA A 480 3.99 -36.26 -14.63
C ALA A 480 5.51 -36.20 -14.81
N THR A 481 6.12 -37.32 -15.23
CA THR A 481 7.56 -37.41 -15.47
C THR A 481 7.96 -36.80 -16.81
N VAL A 482 8.98 -35.97 -16.80
CA VAL A 482 9.60 -35.36 -17.98
C VAL A 482 10.91 -36.12 -18.24
N GLY A 483 11.01 -36.80 -19.39
CA GLY A 483 12.26 -37.45 -19.80
C GLY A 483 13.37 -36.43 -20.08
N ALA A 484 14.62 -36.88 -20.18
CA ALA A 484 15.74 -36.01 -20.53
C ALA A 484 15.51 -35.30 -21.89
N LEU A 485 15.69 -33.98 -21.94
CA LEU A 485 15.42 -33.15 -23.10
C LEU A 485 16.71 -32.53 -23.65
N ALA A 486 17.04 -32.84 -24.91
CA ALA A 486 18.12 -32.16 -25.62
C ALA A 486 17.85 -30.65 -25.77
N ALA A 487 18.91 -29.86 -25.97
CA ALA A 487 18.80 -28.44 -26.27
C ALA A 487 17.85 -28.19 -27.48
N GLY A 488 16.88 -27.29 -27.31
CA GLY A 488 15.83 -26.99 -28.29
C GLY A 488 14.67 -28.00 -28.37
N ALA A 489 14.74 -29.15 -27.69
CA ALA A 489 13.71 -30.19 -27.76
C ALA A 489 12.51 -29.92 -26.84
N SER A 490 11.33 -30.41 -27.24
CA SER A 490 10.10 -30.37 -26.44
C SER A 490 9.41 -31.73 -26.34
N THR A 491 8.64 -31.91 -25.27
CA THR A 491 7.78 -33.08 -25.05
C THR A 491 6.43 -32.65 -24.51
N THR A 492 5.39 -33.42 -24.78
CA THR A 492 4.07 -33.26 -24.13
C THR A 492 3.91 -34.33 -23.07
N VAL A 493 3.74 -33.92 -21.82
CA VAL A 493 3.44 -34.79 -20.68
C VAL A 493 1.99 -34.57 -20.24
N SER A 494 1.38 -35.54 -19.57
CA SER A 494 -0.04 -35.45 -19.21
C SER A 494 -0.37 -36.19 -17.92
N PHE A 495 -1.37 -35.68 -17.20
CA PHE A 495 -1.85 -36.21 -15.93
C PHE A 495 -3.38 -36.28 -15.96
N ASN A 496 -3.95 -37.44 -15.62
CA ASN A 496 -5.39 -37.59 -15.47
C ASN A 496 -5.81 -37.09 -14.08
N ALA A 497 -6.42 -35.91 -14.03
CA ALA A 497 -6.87 -35.27 -12.80
C ALA A 497 -8.22 -35.82 -12.29
N GLY A 498 -8.81 -36.84 -12.92
CA GLY A 498 -10.10 -37.39 -12.56
C GLY A 498 -11.25 -36.40 -12.81
N THR A 499 -12.42 -36.68 -12.24
CA THR A 499 -13.52 -35.71 -12.20
C THR A 499 -13.15 -34.51 -11.34
N ARG A 500 -13.82 -33.38 -11.58
CA ARG A 500 -13.66 -32.13 -10.82
C ARG A 500 -15.03 -31.53 -10.54
N PRO A 501 -15.26 -30.87 -9.39
CA PRO A 501 -16.50 -30.13 -9.14
C PRO A 501 -16.75 -29.04 -10.20
N MET A 502 -17.99 -28.52 -10.25
CA MET A 502 -18.31 -27.37 -11.10
C MET A 502 -17.48 -26.17 -10.64
N GLY A 503 -16.79 -25.53 -11.57
CA GLY A 503 -15.89 -24.42 -11.23
C GLY A 503 -15.08 -23.89 -12.40
N SER A 504 -14.49 -22.71 -12.18
CA SER A 504 -13.56 -22.07 -13.09
C SER A 504 -12.15 -22.14 -12.49
N TYR A 505 -11.38 -23.16 -12.88
CA TYR A 505 -10.06 -23.43 -12.34
C TYR A 505 -8.98 -22.74 -13.17
N ALA A 506 -8.22 -21.83 -12.56
CA ALA A 506 -6.95 -21.41 -13.14
C ALA A 506 -6.03 -22.65 -13.26
N VAL A 507 -5.64 -23.00 -14.48
CA VAL A 507 -4.76 -24.14 -14.75
C VAL A 507 -3.34 -23.63 -14.93
N SER A 508 -2.39 -24.19 -14.18
CA SER A 508 -0.98 -23.96 -14.44
C SER A 508 -0.18 -25.25 -14.36
N ALA A 509 1.04 -25.23 -14.89
CA ALA A 509 2.01 -26.28 -14.69
C ALA A 509 3.40 -25.70 -14.45
N VAL A 510 4.19 -26.35 -13.61
CA VAL A 510 5.55 -25.95 -13.24
C VAL A 510 6.49 -27.12 -13.49
N VAL A 511 7.47 -26.94 -14.38
CA VAL A 511 8.53 -27.95 -14.64
C VAL A 511 9.67 -27.80 -13.64
N ASP A 512 10.28 -28.92 -13.28
CA ASP A 512 11.29 -29.03 -12.22
C ASP A 512 10.90 -28.30 -10.92
N PRO A 513 9.70 -28.57 -10.36
CA PRO A 513 9.17 -27.84 -9.20
C PRO A 513 9.98 -28.05 -7.90
N ALA A 514 10.99 -28.92 -7.93
CA ALA A 514 11.94 -29.15 -6.84
C ALA A 514 13.33 -28.51 -7.09
N ASN A 515 13.52 -27.79 -8.20
CA ASN A 515 14.78 -27.13 -8.61
C ASN A 515 16.00 -28.09 -8.52
N THR A 516 15.89 -29.22 -9.22
CA THR A 516 16.89 -30.30 -9.27
C THR A 516 17.76 -30.26 -10.53
N ILE A 517 17.32 -29.54 -11.56
CA ILE A 517 18.09 -29.18 -12.75
C ILE A 517 18.68 -27.78 -12.50
N VAL A 518 19.95 -27.58 -12.83
CA VAL A 518 20.57 -26.23 -12.81
C VAL A 518 20.33 -25.59 -14.17
N GLU A 519 19.69 -24.42 -14.20
CA GLU A 519 19.13 -23.84 -15.42
C GLU A 519 19.65 -22.42 -15.70
N GLN A 520 19.59 -21.97 -16.96
CA GLN A 520 19.94 -20.58 -17.32
C GLN A 520 18.93 -19.57 -16.74
N ASN A 521 17.69 -20.02 -16.53
CA ASN A 521 16.60 -19.31 -15.88
C ASN A 521 15.70 -20.34 -15.18
N ASN A 522 15.22 -20.04 -13.97
CA ASN A 522 14.17 -20.82 -13.30
C ASN A 522 12.83 -20.05 -13.23
N GLY A 523 12.79 -18.78 -13.65
CA GLY A 523 11.63 -17.90 -13.54
C GLY A 523 10.55 -18.12 -14.61
N ASN A 524 10.84 -18.96 -15.60
CA ASN A 524 10.00 -19.31 -16.74
C ASN A 524 9.51 -20.78 -16.70
N ASN A 525 9.84 -21.52 -15.66
CA ASN A 525 9.39 -22.91 -15.44
C ASN A 525 7.87 -23.04 -15.27
N SER A 526 7.18 -21.93 -14.96
CA SER A 526 5.74 -21.88 -14.71
C SER A 526 4.97 -21.31 -15.90
N PHE A 527 3.90 -21.98 -16.30
CA PHE A 527 2.93 -21.46 -17.26
C PHE A 527 1.51 -21.59 -16.72
N THR A 528 0.78 -20.48 -16.71
CA THR A 528 -0.67 -20.45 -16.42
C THR A 528 -1.43 -20.26 -17.74
N ALA A 529 -2.46 -21.07 -17.97
CA ALA A 529 -3.29 -20.94 -19.16
C ALA A 529 -4.06 -19.61 -19.15
N GLY A 530 -4.05 -18.91 -20.29
CA GLY A 530 -4.74 -17.61 -20.49
C GLY A 530 -6.27 -17.67 -20.45
N SER A 531 -6.84 -18.85 -20.19
CA SER A 531 -8.25 -19.09 -19.87
C SER A 531 -8.32 -20.19 -18.80
N PRO A 532 -9.30 -20.15 -17.89
CA PRO A 532 -9.50 -21.21 -16.92
C PRO A 532 -10.11 -22.48 -17.54
N LEU A 533 -9.85 -23.62 -16.91
CA LEU A 533 -10.63 -24.84 -17.06
C LEU A 533 -12.01 -24.58 -16.46
N VAL A 534 -13.02 -24.39 -17.30
CA VAL A 534 -14.42 -24.28 -16.88
C VAL A 534 -15.03 -25.69 -16.89
N VAL A 535 -15.26 -26.23 -15.70
CA VAL A 535 -16.03 -27.46 -15.49
C VAL A 535 -17.49 -27.05 -15.32
N ALA A 536 -18.34 -27.46 -16.25
CA ALA A 536 -19.77 -27.19 -16.23
C ALA A 536 -20.50 -28.08 -15.21
N GLN A 537 -21.71 -27.66 -14.83
CA GLN A 537 -22.66 -28.55 -14.17
C GLN A 537 -23.02 -29.71 -15.11
N ALA A 538 -23.31 -30.89 -14.56
CA ALA A 538 -23.89 -31.98 -15.35
C ALA A 538 -25.37 -31.69 -15.74
N PRO A 539 -25.92 -32.38 -16.76
CA PRO A 539 -27.34 -32.25 -17.13
C PRO A 539 -28.29 -32.85 -16.08
N GLY A 540 -29.15 -32.03 -15.47
CA GLY A 540 -30.11 -32.45 -14.45
C GLY A 540 -30.38 -31.37 -13.39
N PRO A 541 -31.29 -31.62 -12.43
CA PRO A 541 -31.40 -30.81 -11.22
C PRO A 541 -30.23 -31.11 -10.26
N ASP A 542 -29.90 -30.14 -9.41
CA ASP A 542 -28.85 -30.26 -8.41
C ASP A 542 -29.11 -29.27 -7.28
N LEU A 543 -29.67 -29.77 -6.18
CA LEU A 543 -30.01 -29.00 -5.00
C LEU A 543 -28.81 -28.84 -4.06
N GLN A 544 -28.69 -27.63 -3.52
CA GLN A 544 -27.67 -27.25 -2.57
C GLN A 544 -28.32 -26.41 -1.48
N VAL A 545 -28.12 -26.78 -0.21
CA VAL A 545 -28.40 -25.85 0.88
C VAL A 545 -27.24 -24.86 0.98
N LEU A 546 -27.52 -23.58 0.76
CA LEU A 546 -26.53 -22.50 0.84
C LEU A 546 -26.32 -21.98 2.27
N GLY A 547 -27.31 -22.18 3.15
CA GLY A 547 -27.25 -21.71 4.51
C GLY A 547 -28.58 -21.83 5.25
N ILE A 548 -28.51 -21.61 6.56
CA ILE A 548 -29.63 -21.60 7.50
C ILE A 548 -29.60 -20.26 8.23
N ALA A 549 -30.73 -19.57 8.31
CA ALA A 549 -30.86 -18.36 9.14
C ALA A 549 -31.87 -18.62 10.26
N SER A 550 -31.40 -18.47 11.51
CA SER A 550 -32.25 -18.43 12.70
C SER A 550 -32.90 -17.05 12.86
N ASN A 551 -34.12 -17.02 13.38
CA ASN A 551 -34.79 -15.82 13.85
C ASN A 551 -35.39 -16.07 15.25
N PRO A 552 -34.89 -15.41 16.32
CA PRO A 552 -33.77 -14.46 16.31
C PRO A 552 -32.43 -15.14 15.95
N PRO A 553 -31.47 -14.42 15.32
CA PRO A 553 -30.21 -15.02 14.85
C PRO A 553 -29.33 -15.52 15.99
N ASN A 554 -29.20 -14.71 17.06
CA ASN A 554 -28.53 -15.03 18.31
C ASN A 554 -29.60 -15.18 19.42
N PRO A 555 -30.23 -16.36 19.59
CA PRO A 555 -31.30 -16.56 20.56
C PRO A 555 -30.79 -16.60 22.00
N ALA A 556 -31.54 -16.01 22.93
CA ALA A 556 -31.36 -16.22 24.37
C ALA A 556 -31.83 -17.63 24.77
N VAL A 557 -31.33 -18.16 25.91
CA VAL A 557 -31.77 -19.44 26.45
C VAL A 557 -33.28 -19.39 26.76
N GLY A 558 -34.03 -20.37 26.27
CA GLY A 558 -35.49 -20.45 26.38
C GLY A 558 -36.27 -19.75 25.26
N ALA A 559 -35.62 -19.00 24.36
CA ALA A 559 -36.29 -18.35 23.24
C ALA A 559 -36.84 -19.39 22.23
N SER A 560 -38.00 -19.10 21.64
CA SER A 560 -38.50 -19.83 20.47
C SER A 560 -37.80 -19.32 19.21
N VAL A 561 -37.20 -20.23 18.45
CA VAL A 561 -36.41 -19.94 17.26
C VAL A 561 -37.12 -20.48 16.04
N SER A 562 -37.45 -19.59 15.12
CA SER A 562 -37.89 -19.92 13.76
C SER A 562 -36.67 -19.97 12.83
N PHE A 563 -36.78 -20.63 11.68
CA PHE A 563 -35.67 -20.75 10.74
C PHE A 563 -36.11 -20.54 9.30
N THR A 564 -35.19 -20.06 8.47
CA THR A 564 -35.26 -20.18 7.02
C THR A 564 -34.06 -20.95 6.50
N VAL A 565 -34.24 -21.68 5.40
CA VAL A 565 -33.20 -22.45 4.71
C VAL A 565 -33.11 -21.96 3.28
N ALA A 566 -31.93 -21.50 2.86
CA ALA A 566 -31.69 -21.11 1.48
C ALA A 566 -31.36 -22.36 0.65
N VAL A 567 -32.31 -22.84 -0.15
CA VAL A 567 -32.14 -23.99 -1.04
C VAL A 567 -31.99 -23.50 -2.47
N ARG A 568 -30.86 -23.80 -3.10
CA ARG A 568 -30.59 -23.48 -4.50
C ARG A 568 -30.61 -24.73 -5.35
N ASN A 569 -31.40 -24.74 -6.41
CA ASN A 569 -31.15 -25.65 -7.53
C ASN A 569 -30.05 -25.00 -8.37
N ARG A 570 -28.79 -25.40 -8.17
CA ARG A 570 -27.69 -24.95 -9.03
C ARG A 570 -27.77 -25.60 -10.42
N GLY A 571 -28.40 -26.77 -10.49
CA GLY A 571 -28.59 -27.61 -11.68
C GLY A 571 -29.23 -26.94 -12.89
N THR A 572 -29.07 -27.62 -14.03
CA THR A 572 -29.47 -27.18 -15.38
C THR A 572 -30.93 -27.49 -15.73
N ALA A 573 -31.61 -28.31 -14.94
CA ALA A 573 -33.04 -28.59 -15.06
C ALA A 573 -33.79 -28.25 -13.76
N ALA A 574 -35.09 -27.93 -13.85
CA ALA A 574 -35.93 -27.77 -12.67
C ALA A 574 -36.15 -29.14 -11.97
N THR A 575 -36.35 -29.15 -10.65
CA THR A 575 -36.54 -30.41 -9.89
C THR A 575 -37.78 -31.19 -10.31
N GLY A 576 -38.81 -30.52 -10.84
CA GLY A 576 -40.02 -31.11 -11.39
C GLY A 576 -41.02 -31.65 -10.36
N ALA A 577 -40.54 -32.06 -9.18
CA ALA A 577 -41.32 -32.52 -8.05
C ALA A 577 -41.35 -31.48 -6.90
N THR A 578 -42.40 -31.55 -6.09
CA THR A 578 -42.39 -31.01 -4.72
C THR A 578 -41.64 -31.97 -3.82
N THR A 579 -40.74 -31.44 -3.01
CA THR A 579 -39.81 -32.18 -2.14
C THR A 579 -39.93 -31.71 -0.68
N VAL A 580 -39.18 -32.28 0.25
CA VAL A 580 -39.12 -31.87 1.67
C VAL A 580 -37.76 -31.28 2.00
N THR A 581 -37.74 -30.01 2.39
CA THR A 581 -36.61 -29.44 3.14
C THR A 581 -36.78 -29.80 4.60
N ARG A 582 -35.80 -30.52 5.16
CA ARG A 582 -35.72 -30.84 6.59
C ARG A 582 -34.72 -29.92 7.27
N LEU A 583 -34.99 -29.58 8.52
CA LEU A 583 -34.03 -28.98 9.44
C LEU A 583 -34.02 -29.79 10.74
N VAL A 584 -32.85 -30.27 11.13
CA VAL A 584 -32.60 -30.88 12.44
C VAL A 584 -31.87 -29.86 13.31
N ALA A 585 -32.49 -29.44 14.42
CA ALA A 585 -31.92 -28.55 15.42
C ALA A 585 -31.66 -29.35 16.71
N GLY A 586 -30.43 -29.84 16.88
CA GLY A 586 -30.09 -30.79 17.94
C GLY A 586 -30.91 -32.08 17.80
N SER A 587 -31.85 -32.33 18.72
CA SER A 587 -32.79 -33.46 18.66
C SER A 587 -34.13 -33.14 17.98
N THR A 588 -34.42 -31.87 17.69
CA THR A 588 -35.70 -31.43 17.12
C THR A 588 -35.66 -31.53 15.60
N THR A 589 -36.58 -32.26 14.98
CA THR A 589 -36.71 -32.32 13.50
C THR A 589 -37.92 -31.53 13.03
N LEU A 590 -37.69 -30.54 12.18
CA LEU A 590 -38.70 -29.75 11.47
C LEU A 590 -38.66 -30.14 9.98
N ASN A 591 -39.82 -30.25 9.33
CA ASN A 591 -39.93 -30.56 7.90
C ASN A 591 -40.82 -29.53 7.21
N THR A 592 -40.56 -29.20 5.95
CA THR A 592 -41.40 -28.29 5.16
C THR A 592 -41.40 -28.67 3.69
N ASN A 593 -42.60 -28.68 3.09
CA ASN A 593 -42.76 -28.95 1.66
C ASN A 593 -42.19 -27.79 0.83
N THR A 594 -41.26 -28.11 -0.05
CA THR A 594 -40.57 -27.18 -0.94
C THR A 594 -41.03 -27.46 -2.37
N ALA A 595 -41.68 -26.49 -3.00
CA ALA A 595 -42.16 -26.62 -4.37
C ALA A 595 -41.01 -26.76 -5.38
N SER A 596 -41.32 -27.22 -6.60
CA SER A 596 -40.31 -27.44 -7.65
C SER A 596 -39.43 -26.21 -7.90
N ILE A 597 -38.13 -26.34 -7.70
CA ILE A 597 -37.16 -25.24 -7.83
C ILE A 597 -36.64 -25.20 -9.27
N ALA A 598 -36.73 -24.04 -9.91
CA ALA A 598 -36.25 -23.83 -11.28
C ALA A 598 -34.71 -23.90 -11.37
N ALA A 599 -34.20 -24.26 -12.56
CA ALA A 599 -32.76 -24.30 -12.83
C ALA A 599 -32.06 -22.97 -12.47
N GLY A 600 -30.92 -23.06 -11.78
CA GLY A 600 -30.14 -21.91 -11.28
C GLY A 600 -30.74 -21.13 -10.09
N ALA A 601 -32.01 -21.35 -9.72
CA ALA A 601 -32.74 -20.52 -8.77
C ALA A 601 -32.51 -20.91 -7.29
N THR A 602 -32.50 -19.89 -6.42
CA THR A 602 -32.52 -20.05 -4.96
C THR A 602 -33.91 -19.71 -4.41
N VAL A 603 -34.43 -20.55 -3.51
CA VAL A 603 -35.64 -20.29 -2.71
C VAL A 603 -35.30 -20.27 -1.22
N THR A 604 -35.86 -19.30 -0.50
CA THR A 604 -35.76 -19.22 0.96
C THR A 604 -36.95 -19.95 1.56
N VAL A 605 -36.73 -21.19 2.00
CA VAL A 605 -37.76 -22.04 2.60
C VAL A 605 -37.96 -21.63 4.06
N ALA A 606 -39.10 -21.01 4.38
CA ALA A 606 -39.48 -20.75 5.76
C ALA A 606 -39.88 -22.06 6.45
N VAL A 607 -39.11 -22.49 7.45
CA VAL A 607 -39.28 -23.78 8.11
C VAL A 607 -40.48 -23.73 9.05
N SER A 608 -41.41 -24.66 8.86
CA SER A 608 -42.62 -24.80 9.66
C SER A 608 -42.32 -25.36 11.05
N GLY A 609 -42.74 -24.63 12.09
CA GLY A 609 -42.48 -24.96 13.49
C GLY A 609 -41.40 -24.07 14.11
N SER A 610 -40.90 -24.47 15.28
CA SER A 610 -39.82 -23.75 15.97
C SER A 610 -38.99 -24.72 16.84
N TRP A 611 -37.79 -24.29 17.20
CA TRP A 611 -36.95 -24.93 18.21
C TRP A 611 -36.86 -24.04 19.45
N THR A 612 -36.89 -24.62 20.66
CA THR A 612 -36.65 -23.86 21.88
C THR A 612 -35.16 -23.88 22.20
N ALA A 613 -34.54 -22.71 22.25
CA ALA A 613 -33.10 -22.55 22.41
C ALA A 613 -32.59 -23.04 23.78
N THR A 614 -31.60 -23.93 23.79
CA THR A 614 -30.98 -24.49 25.00
C THR A 614 -29.54 -24.00 25.18
N SER A 615 -29.11 -23.81 26.44
CA SER A 615 -27.72 -23.47 26.76
C SER A 615 -26.74 -24.51 26.19
N GLY A 616 -25.57 -24.05 25.76
CA GLY A 616 -24.57 -24.86 25.04
C GLY A 616 -24.75 -24.91 23.52
N GLY A 617 -25.87 -24.40 22.99
CA GLY A 617 -26.12 -24.37 21.54
C GLY A 617 -26.68 -25.68 20.97
N ALA A 618 -26.71 -25.76 19.64
CA ALA A 618 -27.08 -26.96 18.89
C ALA A 618 -26.45 -26.96 17.49
N THR A 619 -26.19 -28.13 16.92
CA THR A 619 -25.98 -28.25 15.47
C THR A 619 -27.32 -28.12 14.76
N LEU A 620 -27.38 -27.23 13.78
CA LEU A 620 -28.44 -27.07 12.80
C LEU A 620 -28.01 -27.79 11.51
N THR A 621 -28.65 -28.89 11.15
CA THR A 621 -28.44 -29.58 9.87
C THR A 621 -29.68 -29.46 9.01
N ALA A 622 -29.58 -28.68 7.94
CA ALA A 622 -30.64 -28.58 6.93
C ALA A 622 -30.32 -29.47 5.74
N THR A 623 -31.33 -30.17 5.24
CA THR A 623 -31.22 -31.10 4.12
C THR A 623 -32.30 -30.76 3.10
N ALA A 624 -31.89 -30.31 1.93
CA ALA A 624 -32.70 -30.30 0.72
C ALA A 624 -32.93 -31.74 0.26
N ASP A 625 -34.08 -31.97 -0.36
CA ASP A 625 -34.67 -33.30 -0.59
C ASP A 625 -34.36 -34.38 0.44
N ALA A 626 -34.77 -34.11 1.68
CA ALA A 626 -34.69 -35.07 2.78
C ALA A 626 -35.64 -36.29 2.62
N THR A 627 -36.20 -36.47 1.42
CA THR A 627 -37.09 -37.56 0.98
C THR A 627 -36.56 -38.33 -0.24
N ASN A 628 -35.50 -37.86 -0.91
CA ASN A 628 -34.88 -38.47 -2.09
C ASN A 628 -35.87 -38.76 -3.25
N VAL A 629 -36.76 -37.80 -3.56
CA VAL A 629 -37.78 -37.89 -4.63
C VAL A 629 -37.37 -37.21 -5.94
N VAL A 630 -36.40 -36.30 -5.89
CA VAL A 630 -35.63 -35.79 -7.04
C VAL A 630 -34.47 -36.77 -7.28
N THR A 631 -33.95 -36.83 -8.50
CA THR A 631 -32.72 -37.56 -8.83
C THR A 631 -31.71 -36.55 -9.33
N GLU A 632 -30.62 -36.38 -8.59
CA GLU A 632 -29.80 -35.17 -8.66
C GLU A 632 -28.43 -35.46 -9.30
N THR A 633 -27.80 -34.45 -9.91
CA THR A 633 -26.45 -34.64 -10.47
C THR A 633 -25.36 -34.74 -9.38
N ASN A 634 -25.67 -34.28 -8.18
CA ASN A 634 -24.84 -34.47 -6.99
C ASN A 634 -25.75 -34.57 -5.76
N GLU A 635 -25.73 -35.73 -5.08
CA GLU A 635 -26.52 -35.98 -3.87
C GLU A 635 -25.77 -35.55 -2.58
N THR A 636 -24.50 -35.13 -2.68
CA THR A 636 -23.62 -34.92 -1.50
C THR A 636 -23.66 -33.50 -0.95
N ASN A 637 -24.08 -32.53 -1.74
CA ASN A 637 -24.29 -31.11 -1.37
C ASN A 637 -25.72 -30.80 -0.90
N ASN A 638 -26.59 -31.81 -0.84
CA ASN A 638 -27.97 -31.68 -0.39
C ASN A 638 -28.10 -31.32 1.09
N SER A 639 -27.04 -31.44 1.89
CA SER A 639 -27.04 -31.13 3.33
C SER A 639 -26.03 -30.04 3.69
N PHE A 640 -26.44 -29.08 4.51
CA PHE A 640 -25.60 -28.05 5.11
C PHE A 640 -25.76 -28.09 6.64
N SER A 641 -24.65 -27.99 7.36
CA SER A 641 -24.64 -27.95 8.82
C SER A 641 -23.92 -26.70 9.32
N GLN A 642 -24.50 -26.03 10.32
CA GLN A 642 -23.82 -25.01 11.12
C GLN A 642 -24.17 -25.17 12.59
N SER A 643 -23.29 -24.74 13.50
CA SER A 643 -23.67 -24.55 14.89
C SER A 643 -24.52 -23.27 15.04
N ILE A 644 -25.55 -23.33 15.88
CA ILE A 644 -26.11 -22.14 16.52
C ILE A 644 -25.69 -22.16 17.98
N VAL A 645 -25.05 -21.09 18.46
CA VAL A 645 -24.77 -20.94 19.88
C VAL A 645 -25.81 -20.02 20.51
N VAL A 646 -26.36 -20.47 21.63
CA VAL A 646 -27.45 -19.82 22.35
C VAL A 646 -26.87 -18.96 23.46
N GLY A 647 -27.32 -17.72 23.56
CA GLY A 647 -26.95 -16.80 24.64
C GLY A 647 -25.58 -16.15 24.49
N ARG A 648 -25.03 -16.02 23.28
CA ARG A 648 -23.91 -15.11 23.01
C ARG A 648 -24.35 -13.65 23.22
N GLY A 649 -23.43 -12.81 23.66
CA GLY A 649 -23.63 -11.40 23.93
C GLY A 649 -24.40 -11.13 25.21
N ALA A 650 -24.70 -9.85 25.46
CA ALA A 650 -25.42 -9.42 26.65
C ALA A 650 -26.92 -9.69 26.54
N ALA A 651 -27.50 -10.27 27.59
CA ALA A 651 -28.94 -10.31 27.79
C ALA A 651 -29.42 -8.89 28.15
N VAL A 652 -29.69 -8.08 27.13
CA VAL A 652 -30.24 -6.73 27.23
C VAL A 652 -31.78 -6.76 27.25
N PRO A 653 -32.45 -5.83 27.94
CA PRO A 653 -33.92 -5.76 28.00
C PRO A 653 -34.57 -5.13 26.75
N TYR A 654 -33.76 -4.55 25.86
CA TYR A 654 -34.21 -3.89 24.63
C TYR A 654 -34.01 -4.77 23.39
N VAL A 655 -34.78 -4.50 22.34
CA VAL A 655 -34.56 -5.07 21.00
C VAL A 655 -34.14 -3.93 20.06
N SER A 656 -33.08 -4.14 19.30
CA SER A 656 -32.61 -3.23 18.25
C SER A 656 -33.27 -3.57 16.90
N TYR A 657 -33.62 -2.55 16.12
CA TYR A 657 -34.25 -2.69 14.80
C TYR A 657 -33.54 -1.77 13.80
N GLU A 658 -32.92 -2.35 12.77
CA GLU A 658 -32.17 -1.64 11.73
C GLU A 658 -33.14 -0.93 10.75
N ALA A 659 -32.81 0.28 10.30
CA ALA A 659 -33.70 1.13 9.51
C ALA A 659 -34.02 0.58 8.11
N GLU A 660 -33.05 -0.08 7.49
CA GLU A 660 -33.18 -0.72 6.17
C GLU A 660 -33.93 -2.05 6.20
N ALA A 661 -34.04 -2.69 7.37
CA ALA A 661 -34.92 -3.83 7.61
C ALA A 661 -36.38 -3.40 7.86
N GLY A 662 -36.61 -2.13 8.21
CA GLY A 662 -37.93 -1.53 8.33
C GLY A 662 -38.59 -1.19 6.99
N ARG A 663 -39.83 -0.69 7.05
CA ARG A 663 -40.53 -0.11 5.90
C ARG A 663 -40.18 1.38 5.83
N TYR A 664 -39.54 1.84 4.75
CA TYR A 664 -39.15 3.24 4.63
C TYR A 664 -39.61 3.91 3.34
N GLN A 665 -39.63 5.23 3.36
CA GLN A 665 -39.61 6.11 2.19
C GLN A 665 -38.49 7.12 2.40
N GLY A 666 -37.37 6.93 1.72
CA GLY A 666 -36.13 7.68 1.87
C GLY A 666 -35.06 7.13 0.93
N THR A 667 -33.81 7.56 1.10
CA THR A 667 -32.67 7.01 0.36
C THR A 667 -31.93 6.00 1.24
N LEU A 668 -31.85 4.74 0.81
CA LEU A 668 -30.95 3.77 1.43
C LEU A 668 -29.49 4.20 1.20
N LEU A 669 -28.71 4.21 2.28
CA LEU A 669 -27.25 4.29 2.28
C LEU A 669 -26.71 2.90 2.58
N GLU A 670 -25.68 2.48 1.84
CA GLU A 670 -25.05 1.16 1.96
C GLU A 670 -23.55 1.34 1.68
N ALA A 671 -22.70 0.74 2.50
CA ALA A 671 -21.26 0.80 2.33
C ALA A 671 -20.81 -0.13 1.20
N ASP A 672 -19.73 0.26 0.53
CA ASP A 672 -18.94 -0.65 -0.30
C ASP A 672 -18.24 -1.74 0.56
N PRO A 673 -17.69 -2.81 -0.06
CA PRO A 673 -17.02 -3.88 0.69
C PRO A 673 -15.73 -3.45 1.41
N LEU A 674 -15.05 -2.37 0.99
CA LEU A 674 -13.81 -1.88 1.60
C LEU A 674 -14.10 -1.08 2.89
N ARG A 675 -15.28 -0.46 2.99
CA ARG A 675 -15.80 0.23 4.19
C ARG A 675 -14.90 1.40 4.63
N THR A 676 -14.31 2.09 3.66
CA THR A 676 -13.44 3.27 3.83
C THR A 676 -13.91 4.19 4.96
N PHE A 677 -12.97 4.58 5.84
CA PHE A 677 -13.22 5.31 7.09
C PHE A 677 -12.46 6.65 7.16
N GLY A 678 -11.42 6.86 6.35
CA GLY A 678 -10.69 8.14 6.27
C GLY A 678 -11.54 9.32 5.76
N HIS A 679 -12.75 9.06 5.27
CA HIS A 679 -13.64 10.02 4.62
C HIS A 679 -15.08 9.98 5.14
N THR A 680 -15.87 11.01 4.82
CA THR A 680 -17.27 11.15 5.29
C THR A 680 -18.21 10.09 4.71
N ASN A 681 -18.29 8.91 5.35
CA ASN A 681 -19.18 7.83 4.94
C ASN A 681 -20.14 7.38 6.06
N PHE A 682 -21.38 7.89 6.01
CA PHE A 682 -22.43 7.48 6.93
C PHE A 682 -22.67 5.97 6.94
N ALA A 683 -22.59 5.30 5.78
CA ALA A 683 -22.89 3.87 5.70
C ALA A 683 -21.77 3.03 6.34
N SER A 684 -20.50 3.43 6.21
CA SER A 684 -19.39 2.80 6.97
C SER A 684 -19.61 2.84 8.48
N GLU A 685 -20.21 3.92 9.01
CA GLU A 685 -20.49 4.08 10.45
C GLU A 685 -21.90 3.64 10.90
N SER A 686 -22.67 3.02 10.00
CA SER A 686 -24.01 2.51 10.30
C SER A 686 -23.97 1.05 10.79
N SER A 687 -24.92 0.65 11.63
CA SER A 687 -25.17 -0.76 11.95
C SER A 687 -25.50 -1.53 10.68
N GLY A 688 -25.05 -2.78 10.56
CA GLY A 688 -25.21 -3.53 9.31
C GLY A 688 -24.44 -2.94 8.10
N ARG A 689 -23.71 -1.84 8.30
CA ARG A 689 -23.16 -0.91 7.29
C ARG A 689 -24.23 -0.29 6.37
N LYS A 690 -25.45 -0.08 6.88
CA LYS A 690 -26.61 0.45 6.14
C LYS A 690 -27.47 1.37 6.99
N SER A 691 -28.08 2.40 6.38
CA SER A 691 -28.99 3.31 7.07
C SER A 691 -29.90 4.05 6.09
N VAL A 692 -30.96 4.71 6.57
CA VAL A 692 -31.94 5.39 5.71
C VAL A 692 -31.91 6.91 5.90
N ARG A 693 -31.70 7.64 4.80
CA ARG A 693 -31.63 9.10 4.77
C ARG A 693 -32.94 9.74 4.34
N LEU A 694 -33.43 10.70 5.13
CA LEU A 694 -34.66 11.48 4.91
C LEU A 694 -34.30 12.94 4.57
N THR A 695 -34.53 13.36 3.33
CA THR A 695 -34.19 14.68 2.78
C THR A 695 -35.42 15.55 2.46
N SER A 696 -36.63 14.98 2.47
CA SER A 696 -37.87 15.66 2.08
C SER A 696 -39.00 15.43 3.10
N THR A 697 -39.95 16.36 3.19
CA THR A 697 -41.15 16.20 4.04
C THR A 697 -42.00 15.00 3.58
N GLY A 698 -42.51 14.23 4.53
CA GLY A 698 -43.27 12.99 4.31
C GLY A 698 -42.42 11.72 4.19
N GLN A 699 -41.09 11.84 4.11
CA GLN A 699 -40.17 10.69 4.16
C GLN A 699 -40.08 10.13 5.59
N PHE A 700 -39.95 8.80 5.71
CA PHE A 700 -40.01 8.10 6.99
C PHE A 700 -39.23 6.78 7.02
N VAL A 701 -39.01 6.27 8.24
CA VAL A 701 -38.70 4.86 8.54
C VAL A 701 -39.74 4.33 9.53
N GLU A 702 -40.32 3.16 9.25
CA GLU A 702 -41.34 2.49 10.07
C GLU A 702 -40.88 1.09 10.48
N PHE A 703 -40.85 0.88 11.79
CA PHE A 703 -40.48 -0.34 12.47
C PHE A 703 -41.73 -1.01 13.06
N THR A 704 -41.72 -2.33 13.27
CA THR A 704 -42.80 -3.05 13.97
C THR A 704 -42.20 -3.78 15.16
N SER A 705 -42.69 -3.54 16.38
CA SER A 705 -42.11 -4.12 17.58
C SER A 705 -42.35 -5.63 17.68
N ALA A 706 -41.31 -6.38 18.03
CA ALA A 706 -41.41 -7.79 18.38
C ALA A 706 -41.96 -8.00 19.81
N ASN A 707 -41.69 -7.05 20.71
CA ASN A 707 -42.05 -7.06 22.12
C ASN A 707 -42.97 -5.87 22.49
N GLU A 708 -43.49 -5.90 23.72
CA GLU A 708 -44.00 -4.68 24.38
C GLU A 708 -42.87 -3.66 24.55
N ALA A 709 -43.17 -2.36 24.47
CA ALA A 709 -42.21 -1.29 24.74
C ALA A 709 -42.90 0.02 25.19
N ASN A 710 -42.23 0.78 26.06
CA ASN A 710 -42.66 2.10 26.55
C ASN A 710 -41.56 3.16 26.42
N SER A 711 -40.52 2.88 25.63
CA SER A 711 -39.37 3.75 25.39
C SER A 711 -38.87 3.60 23.96
N ILE A 712 -38.04 4.55 23.53
CA ILE A 712 -37.30 4.48 22.26
C ILE A 712 -35.91 5.12 22.44
N VAL A 713 -34.89 4.49 21.87
CA VAL A 713 -33.59 5.13 21.55
C VAL A 713 -33.46 5.15 20.04
N VAL A 714 -33.00 6.26 19.46
CA VAL A 714 -32.77 6.39 18.02
C VAL A 714 -31.29 6.71 17.77
N ARG A 715 -30.54 5.78 17.15
CA ARG A 715 -29.21 6.10 16.62
C ARG A 715 -29.39 6.83 15.31
N ASN A 716 -28.83 8.04 15.22
CA ASN A 716 -29.17 8.99 14.17
C ASN A 716 -28.01 9.92 13.85
N SER A 717 -28.08 10.55 12.67
CA SER A 717 -27.24 11.68 12.31
C SER A 717 -28.07 12.80 11.70
N ILE A 718 -27.91 14.00 12.25
CA ILE A 718 -28.35 15.27 11.68
C ILE A 718 -27.11 16.13 11.39
N PRO A 719 -27.19 17.20 10.57
CA PRO A 719 -26.03 18.03 10.23
C PRO A 719 -25.37 18.64 11.48
N ASP A 720 -24.05 18.83 11.44
CA ASP A 720 -23.36 19.76 12.35
C ASP A 720 -23.78 21.21 12.07
N ALA A 721 -23.53 22.11 13.03
CA ALA A 721 -23.60 23.55 12.82
C ALA A 721 -22.49 24.02 11.85
N PRO A 722 -22.71 25.09 11.04
CA PRO A 722 -21.69 25.59 10.11
C PRO A 722 -20.36 26.06 10.75
N GLY A 723 -20.30 26.20 12.08
CA GLY A 723 -19.11 26.53 12.85
C GLY A 723 -18.67 25.45 13.85
N GLY A 724 -19.30 24.27 13.83
CA GLY A 724 -19.03 23.19 14.77
C GLY A 724 -19.87 23.20 16.04
N GLY A 725 -19.82 22.09 16.76
CA GLY A 725 -20.43 21.94 18.08
C GLY A 725 -21.92 21.54 18.08
N GLY A 726 -22.46 21.19 16.92
CA GLY A 726 -23.78 20.60 16.73
C GLY A 726 -24.98 21.55 16.69
N ILE A 727 -26.12 20.99 16.29
CA ILE A 727 -27.45 21.59 16.38
C ILE A 727 -28.40 20.65 17.13
N GLU A 728 -29.54 21.17 17.58
CA GLU A 728 -30.70 20.36 17.91
C GLU A 728 -31.77 20.50 16.81
N ALA A 729 -32.45 19.41 16.52
CA ALA A 729 -33.60 19.36 15.62
C ALA A 729 -34.67 18.44 16.21
N THR A 730 -35.84 18.36 15.56
CA THR A 730 -36.85 17.34 15.90
C THR A 730 -37.12 16.41 14.74
N ILE A 731 -37.61 15.21 15.05
CA ILE A 731 -38.27 14.30 14.11
C ILE A 731 -39.64 13.89 14.69
N SER A 732 -40.68 13.76 13.87
CA SER A 732 -42.00 13.34 14.32
C SER A 732 -42.11 11.83 14.48
N LEU A 733 -42.46 11.38 15.69
CA LEU A 733 -42.78 9.99 16.01
C LEU A 733 -44.30 9.76 15.90
N TYR A 734 -44.65 8.83 15.03
CA TYR A 734 -45.99 8.25 14.88
C TYR A 734 -46.03 6.85 15.47
N VAL A 735 -47.14 6.48 16.09
CA VAL A 735 -47.39 5.12 16.59
C VAL A 735 -48.72 4.62 16.00
N ASN A 736 -48.68 3.50 15.28
CA ASN A 736 -49.79 2.98 14.47
C ASN A 736 -50.42 4.06 13.56
N ASP A 737 -49.57 4.83 12.86
CA ASP A 737 -49.92 6.00 12.02
C ASP A 737 -50.59 7.19 12.74
N VAL A 738 -50.75 7.17 14.07
CA VAL A 738 -51.21 8.32 14.87
C VAL A 738 -49.99 9.11 15.37
N PHE A 739 -49.98 10.44 15.20
CA PHE A 739 -48.91 11.29 15.74
C PHE A 739 -48.86 11.16 17.27
N SER A 740 -47.69 10.81 17.82
CA SER A 740 -47.49 10.62 19.26
C SER A 740 -46.77 11.82 19.87
N ARG A 741 -45.58 12.17 19.36
CA ARG A 741 -44.78 13.31 19.80
C ARG A 741 -43.71 13.65 18.77
N LYS A 742 -43.07 14.80 18.94
CA LYS A 742 -41.71 15.01 18.42
C LYS A 742 -40.69 14.40 19.37
N LEU A 743 -39.62 13.83 18.80
CA LEU A 743 -38.38 13.49 19.50
C LEU A 743 -37.35 14.57 19.15
N THR A 744 -36.58 15.03 20.14
CA THR A 744 -35.40 15.87 19.90
C THR A 744 -34.25 14.97 19.46
N LEU A 745 -33.52 15.38 18.43
CA LEU A 745 -32.28 14.79 17.96
C LEU A 745 -31.17 15.84 18.06
N SER A 746 -29.94 15.42 18.31
CA SER A 746 -28.79 16.33 18.46
C SER A 746 -27.60 15.86 17.62
N SER A 747 -26.80 16.83 17.14
CA SER A 747 -25.44 16.60 16.64
C SER A 747 -24.36 17.16 17.58
N LYS A 748 -24.73 17.62 18.78
CA LYS A 748 -23.80 18.21 19.76
C LYS A 748 -22.67 17.27 20.17
N HIS A 749 -22.95 15.97 20.24
CA HIS A 749 -22.00 14.92 20.60
C HIS A 749 -21.79 13.95 19.43
N SER A 750 -21.68 14.47 18.20
CA SER A 750 -21.19 13.78 16.98
C SER A 750 -20.30 14.74 16.16
N TRP A 751 -19.82 14.30 14.99
CA TRP A 751 -19.00 15.05 14.02
C TRP A 751 -17.58 15.43 14.49
N LEU A 752 -16.61 14.57 14.18
CA LEU A 752 -15.18 14.79 14.39
C LEU A 752 -14.39 14.94 13.07
N TYR A 753 -13.54 15.96 13.03
CA TYR A 753 -12.81 16.44 11.86
C TYR A 753 -11.30 16.50 12.11
N GLY A 754 -10.48 15.92 11.23
CA GLY A 754 -9.01 15.92 11.35
C GLY A 754 -8.34 14.73 10.63
N ASN A 755 -7.22 14.25 11.15
CA ASN A 755 -6.63 12.97 10.78
C ASN A 755 -7.08 11.90 11.80
N THR A 756 -7.40 10.68 11.34
CA THR A 756 -7.70 9.51 12.17
C THR A 756 -6.55 9.09 13.08
N ASP A 757 -5.32 9.26 12.65
CA ASP A 757 -4.15 8.60 13.23
C ASP A 757 -3.90 9.06 14.68
N GLY A 758 -3.82 10.38 14.88
CA GLY A 758 -3.74 11.00 16.19
C GLY A 758 -5.14 11.16 16.82
N PRO A 759 -5.44 10.52 17.97
CA PRO A 759 -6.73 10.70 18.63
C PRO A 759 -7.01 12.16 19.00
N GLU A 760 -5.97 12.86 19.47
CA GLU A 760 -5.99 14.28 19.88
C GLU A 760 -5.89 15.22 18.67
N ALA A 761 -5.71 14.69 17.45
CA ALA A 761 -5.74 15.46 16.20
C ALA A 761 -7.17 15.57 15.61
N LEU A 762 -8.17 14.97 16.25
CA LEU A 762 -9.58 15.11 15.90
C LEU A 762 -10.23 16.27 16.66
N THR A 763 -10.84 17.17 15.91
CA THR A 763 -11.47 18.40 16.41
C THR A 763 -12.97 18.39 16.14
N ASN A 764 -13.74 19.16 16.91
CA ASN A 764 -15.15 19.48 16.63
C ASN A 764 -15.29 20.76 15.76
N THR A 765 -14.26 21.12 15.00
CA THR A 765 -14.25 22.30 14.11
C THR A 765 -14.38 21.85 12.65
N PRO A 766 -15.44 22.24 11.91
CA PRO A 766 -15.71 21.72 10.57
C PRO A 766 -14.59 21.93 9.56
N GLN A 767 -14.19 20.82 8.95
CA GLN A 767 -13.19 20.75 7.88
C GLN A 767 -13.69 19.80 6.78
N ALA A 768 -12.86 19.51 5.79
CA ALA A 768 -13.08 18.34 4.94
C ALA A 768 -12.95 17.05 5.77
N ASP A 769 -13.77 16.06 5.42
CA ASP A 769 -13.88 14.75 6.04
C ASP A 769 -14.24 14.72 7.54
N ALA A 770 -15.47 14.29 7.79
CA ALA A 770 -16.02 14.05 9.12
C ALA A 770 -16.15 12.55 9.40
N ARG A 771 -15.97 12.17 10.66
CA ARG A 771 -16.23 10.82 11.20
C ARG A 771 -16.96 10.92 12.55
N ARG A 772 -17.31 9.79 13.16
CA ARG A 772 -18.13 9.73 14.38
C ARG A 772 -19.43 10.53 14.19
N LEU A 773 -20.09 10.26 13.06
CA LEU A 773 -21.20 10.99 12.43
C LEU A 773 -22.53 10.77 13.15
N PHE A 774 -22.65 9.69 13.92
CA PHE A 774 -23.86 9.31 14.63
C PHE A 774 -23.77 9.62 16.12
N ASP A 775 -24.93 9.94 16.68
CA ASP A 775 -25.20 10.06 18.11
C ASP A 775 -26.49 9.30 18.44
N GLU A 776 -26.84 9.17 19.71
CA GLU A 776 -28.11 8.58 20.13
C GLU A 776 -29.05 9.62 20.77
N SER A 777 -30.35 9.34 20.69
CA SER A 777 -31.37 10.22 21.28
C SER A 777 -32.50 9.36 21.85
N ASN A 778 -32.72 9.47 23.16
CA ASN A 778 -33.60 8.58 23.92
C ASN A 778 -34.85 9.30 24.46
N ALA A 779 -35.94 8.55 24.63
CA ALA A 779 -37.17 9.06 25.24
C ALA A 779 -38.01 7.94 25.86
N LEU A 780 -38.54 8.19 27.07
CA LEU A 780 -39.70 7.47 27.58
C LEU A 780 -40.99 7.94 26.86
N LEU A 781 -41.90 7.01 26.64
CA LEU A 781 -43.20 7.21 26.01
C LEU A 781 -44.31 7.30 27.08
N ALA A 782 -45.46 7.87 26.71
CA ALA A 782 -46.54 8.15 27.67
C ALA A 782 -47.27 6.89 28.20
N GLN A 783 -47.04 5.72 27.59
CA GLN A 783 -47.65 4.43 27.93
C GLN A 783 -46.81 3.29 27.33
N SER A 784 -47.04 2.06 27.80
CA SER A 784 -46.60 0.86 27.06
C SER A 784 -47.42 0.65 25.80
N TYR A 785 -46.78 0.09 24.78
CA TYR A 785 -47.40 -0.36 23.54
C TYR A 785 -47.09 -1.85 23.32
N PRO A 786 -48.07 -2.69 22.95
CA PRO A 786 -47.88 -4.13 22.81
C PRO A 786 -47.02 -4.49 21.58
N ALA A 787 -46.52 -5.73 21.57
CA ALA A 787 -45.93 -6.36 20.39
C ALA A 787 -46.83 -6.23 19.15
N GLY A 788 -46.22 -6.04 17.98
CA GLY A 788 -46.90 -5.75 16.72
C GLY A 788 -47.24 -4.27 16.50
N THR A 789 -46.86 -3.37 17.42
CA THR A 789 -47.06 -1.93 17.25
C THR A 789 -46.10 -1.37 16.22
N ARG A 790 -46.60 -0.53 15.29
CA ARG A 790 -45.77 0.20 14.34
C ARG A 790 -45.27 1.52 14.94
N PHE A 791 -43.96 1.72 14.93
CA PHE A 791 -43.30 2.97 15.32
C PHE A 791 -42.68 3.59 14.07
N LYS A 792 -43.08 4.82 13.71
CA LYS A 792 -42.65 5.48 12.48
C LYS A 792 -42.02 6.83 12.79
N LEU A 793 -40.75 6.96 12.45
CA LEU A 793 -40.00 8.22 12.47
C LEU A 793 -40.16 8.89 11.12
N GLN A 794 -40.86 10.02 11.07
CA GLN A 794 -41.22 10.73 9.84
C GLN A 794 -40.71 12.17 9.91
N ARG A 795 -40.23 12.70 8.78
CA ARG A 795 -39.87 14.11 8.65
C ARG A 795 -41.08 14.91 8.18
N ASP A 796 -41.72 15.65 9.08
CA ASP A 796 -42.82 16.56 8.78
C ASP A 796 -42.35 17.98 8.42
N SER A 797 -43.29 18.89 8.16
CA SER A 797 -42.99 20.30 7.81
C SER A 797 -42.34 21.11 8.94
N GLY A 798 -42.42 20.62 10.18
CA GLY A 798 -41.72 21.17 11.35
C GLY A 798 -40.43 20.45 11.71
N ASP A 799 -39.95 19.50 10.90
CA ASP A 799 -38.70 18.76 11.10
C ASP A 799 -37.62 19.37 10.18
N THR A 800 -36.86 20.30 10.77
CA THR A 800 -36.13 21.36 10.07
C THR A 800 -34.68 21.05 9.70
N ALA A 801 -34.09 19.94 10.16
CA ALA A 801 -32.72 19.61 9.79
C ALA A 801 -32.60 19.36 8.27
N ALA A 802 -31.48 19.74 7.65
CA ALA A 802 -31.32 19.63 6.20
C ALA A 802 -31.50 18.18 5.70
N PHE A 803 -31.02 17.21 6.49
CA PHE A 803 -31.29 15.79 6.34
C PHE A 803 -31.39 15.13 7.72
N TYR A 804 -31.90 13.90 7.73
CA TYR A 804 -31.84 12.98 8.86
C TYR A 804 -31.28 11.67 8.30
N VAL A 805 -30.33 11.03 8.97
CA VAL A 805 -29.97 9.63 8.74
C VAL A 805 -30.45 8.85 9.95
N ILE A 806 -31.30 7.86 9.73
CA ILE A 806 -31.78 6.95 10.77
C ILE A 806 -31.06 5.61 10.55
N ASP A 807 -30.38 5.16 11.60
CA ASP A 807 -29.54 3.95 11.60
C ASP A 807 -30.31 2.77 12.20
N MET A 808 -30.55 2.82 13.51
CA MET A 808 -31.37 1.84 14.22
C MET A 808 -32.26 2.51 15.26
N ILE A 809 -33.25 1.77 15.76
CA ILE A 809 -33.90 2.08 17.05
C ILE A 809 -33.74 0.94 18.05
N ASP A 810 -33.51 1.26 19.32
CA ASP A 810 -33.77 0.32 20.41
C ASP A 810 -35.19 0.57 20.96
N LEU A 811 -35.97 -0.49 21.20
CA LEU A 811 -37.24 -0.43 21.93
C LEU A 811 -37.15 -1.30 23.20
N GLU A 812 -37.48 -0.73 24.35
CA GLU A 812 -37.42 -1.38 25.67
C GLU A 812 -38.75 -1.22 26.43
N GLN A 813 -39.16 -2.27 27.15
CA GLN A 813 -40.20 -2.18 28.17
C GLN A 813 -39.56 -1.85 29.53
N VAL A 814 -39.33 -0.56 29.74
CA VAL A 814 -38.69 0.00 30.94
C VAL A 814 -39.62 -0.16 32.15
N ALA A 815 -39.10 -0.70 33.24
CA ALA A 815 -39.83 -0.81 34.50
C ALA A 815 -40.16 0.58 35.09
N PRO A 816 -41.24 0.73 35.89
CA PRO A 816 -41.47 1.94 36.68
C PRO A 816 -40.26 2.25 37.59
N ALA A 817 -40.05 3.54 37.88
CA ALA A 817 -38.98 3.99 38.76
C ALA A 817 -39.02 3.26 40.12
N ALA A 818 -37.89 2.69 40.54
CA ALA A 818 -37.80 1.96 41.78
C ALA A 818 -38.00 2.89 43.00
N SER A 819 -38.62 2.37 44.05
CA SER A 819 -38.79 3.08 45.33
C SER A 819 -37.52 3.02 46.18
N GLN A 820 -37.27 4.07 46.96
CA GLN A 820 -36.16 4.15 47.93
C GLN A 820 -36.04 2.87 48.79
N PRO A 821 -34.92 2.14 48.73
CA PRO A 821 -34.70 0.96 49.55
C PRO A 821 -34.63 1.30 51.04
N ALA A 822 -35.13 0.39 51.88
CA ALA A 822 -35.04 0.54 53.33
C ALA A 822 -33.57 0.61 53.79
N GLY A 823 -33.23 1.63 54.58
CA GLY A 823 -31.87 1.90 55.06
C GLY A 823 -31.09 2.95 54.25
N CYS A 824 -31.49 3.24 53.00
CA CYS A 824 -30.84 4.29 52.22
C CYS A 824 -31.42 5.68 52.54
N THR A 825 -30.60 6.71 52.42
CA THR A 825 -31.01 8.13 52.59
C THR A 825 -30.91 8.87 51.26
N SER A 826 -31.93 9.67 50.94
CA SER A 826 -32.03 10.38 49.67
C SER A 826 -31.10 11.60 49.60
N ILE A 827 -30.47 11.84 48.45
CA ILE A 827 -29.73 13.10 48.18
C ILE A 827 -30.61 14.36 48.35
N THR A 828 -31.92 14.25 48.22
CA THR A 828 -32.86 15.35 48.51
C THR A 828 -32.87 15.75 49.98
N SER A 829 -32.59 14.83 50.91
CA SER A 829 -32.39 15.13 52.33
C SER A 829 -31.12 15.97 52.58
N TYR A 830 -30.17 15.95 51.63
CA TYR A 830 -28.97 16.80 51.63
C TYR A 830 -29.14 18.09 50.82
N GLY A 831 -30.33 18.34 50.26
CA GLY A 831 -30.68 19.57 49.54
C GLY A 831 -30.64 19.51 48.02
N ALA A 832 -30.43 18.33 47.41
CA ALA A 832 -30.54 18.15 45.96
C ALA A 832 -31.99 18.34 45.46
N VAL A 833 -32.19 18.87 44.25
CA VAL A 833 -33.52 19.16 43.67
C VAL A 833 -33.61 18.68 42.21
N PRO A 834 -34.48 17.70 41.89
CA PRO A 834 -34.48 17.09 40.56
C PRO A 834 -35.05 18.02 39.49
N ASN A 835 -34.35 18.09 38.36
CA ASN A 835 -34.72 18.79 37.13
C ASN A 835 -34.82 20.33 37.23
N ASP A 836 -34.19 20.98 38.22
CA ASP A 836 -34.21 22.46 38.33
C ASP A 836 -33.07 23.18 37.56
N GLY A 837 -32.02 22.44 37.18
CA GLY A 837 -30.86 22.94 36.42
C GLY A 837 -29.72 23.50 37.27
N LEU A 838 -29.83 23.47 38.61
CA LEU A 838 -28.80 23.87 39.55
C LEU A 838 -27.86 22.70 39.88
N ASP A 839 -26.65 22.99 40.39
CA ASP A 839 -25.63 21.98 40.71
C ASP A 839 -25.94 21.24 42.02
N ASP A 840 -26.21 19.94 41.92
CA ASP A 840 -26.48 19.05 43.05
C ASP A 840 -25.20 18.48 43.68
N THR A 841 -24.01 18.66 43.09
CA THR A 841 -22.79 17.94 43.51
C THR A 841 -22.51 18.03 45.01
N ALA A 842 -22.67 19.21 45.61
CA ALA A 842 -22.41 19.40 47.03
C ALA A 842 -23.36 18.55 47.92
N ALA A 843 -24.59 18.26 47.47
CA ALA A 843 -25.52 17.39 48.18
C ALA A 843 -25.18 15.89 47.97
N ILE A 844 -24.83 15.50 46.74
CA ILE A 844 -24.40 14.13 46.40
C ILE A 844 -23.13 13.77 47.19
N GLN A 845 -22.12 14.65 47.19
CA GLN A 845 -20.85 14.46 47.90
C GLN A 845 -21.09 14.31 49.42
N ARG A 846 -21.96 15.12 50.03
CA ARG A 846 -22.30 14.97 51.46
C ARG A 846 -22.93 13.61 51.77
N ALA A 847 -23.89 13.16 50.97
CA ALA A 847 -24.52 11.85 51.16
C ALA A 847 -23.50 10.70 51.06
N VAL A 848 -22.62 10.76 50.06
CA VAL A 848 -21.55 9.78 49.85
C VAL A 848 -20.51 9.80 50.98
N THR A 849 -20.15 10.97 51.48
CA THR A 849 -19.25 11.11 52.65
C THR A 849 -19.89 10.61 53.94
N ASP A 850 -21.19 10.82 54.16
CA ASP A 850 -21.91 10.28 55.32
C ASP A 850 -22.01 8.75 55.28
N ASP A 851 -22.20 8.16 54.09
CA ASP A 851 -22.23 6.70 53.90
C ASP A 851 -20.83 6.08 54.14
N GLN A 852 -19.79 6.68 53.56
CA GLN A 852 -18.38 6.32 53.79
C GLN A 852 -17.97 6.37 55.27
N ASN A 853 -18.58 7.28 56.04
CA ASN A 853 -18.36 7.43 57.49
C ASN A 853 -19.31 6.57 58.36
N GLY A 854 -20.25 5.82 57.76
CA GLY A 854 -21.23 5.00 58.49
C GLY A 854 -22.32 5.79 59.22
N VAL A 855 -22.58 7.04 58.82
CA VAL A 855 -23.68 7.88 59.33
C VAL A 855 -25.01 7.44 58.72
N ILE A 856 -24.98 7.03 57.45
CA ILE A 856 -26.07 6.33 56.75
C ILE A 856 -25.58 4.93 56.30
N SER A 857 -26.43 4.16 55.61
CA SER A 857 -26.09 2.79 55.15
C SER A 857 -26.28 2.53 53.66
N CYS A 858 -26.79 3.53 52.93
CA CYS A 858 -26.65 3.67 51.48
C CYS A 858 -27.13 5.06 51.03
N VAL A 859 -26.56 5.57 49.95
CA VAL A 859 -27.04 6.75 49.22
C VAL A 859 -28.15 6.36 48.26
N TRP A 860 -29.26 7.09 48.30
CA TRP A 860 -30.35 6.96 47.33
C TRP A 860 -30.43 8.18 46.40
N ILE A 861 -30.44 7.91 45.10
CA ILE A 861 -30.64 8.91 44.03
C ILE A 861 -32.05 8.66 43.46
N PRO A 862 -33.05 9.53 43.74
CA PRO A 862 -34.40 9.33 43.21
C PRO A 862 -34.47 9.48 41.68
N ALA A 863 -35.66 9.22 41.13
CA ALA A 863 -35.98 9.56 39.75
C ALA A 863 -35.92 11.09 39.55
N GLY A 864 -35.27 11.52 38.46
CA GLY A 864 -34.97 12.91 38.13
C GLY A 864 -33.64 13.03 37.38
N GLN A 865 -33.46 14.17 36.72
CA GLN A 865 -32.17 14.64 36.23
C GLN A 865 -31.50 15.47 37.33
N TRP A 866 -30.26 15.13 37.67
CA TRP A 866 -29.47 15.76 38.73
C TRP A 866 -28.18 16.26 38.12
N ARG A 867 -27.82 17.52 38.40
CA ARG A 867 -26.66 18.13 37.76
C ARG A 867 -25.43 17.90 38.62
N GLN A 868 -24.38 17.34 38.03
CA GLN A 868 -23.12 17.08 38.71
C GLN A 868 -21.97 17.80 37.99
N GLU A 869 -21.41 18.83 38.63
CA GLU A 869 -20.35 19.66 38.06
C GLU A 869 -18.97 19.47 38.72
N GLN A 870 -18.82 18.63 39.75
CA GLN A 870 -17.52 18.16 40.27
C GLN A 870 -17.48 16.64 40.45
N LYS A 871 -16.29 16.02 40.35
CA LYS A 871 -16.08 14.57 40.57
C LYS A 871 -16.44 14.21 42.01
N ILE A 872 -17.19 13.13 42.23
CA ILE A 872 -17.40 12.61 43.59
C ILE A 872 -16.18 11.79 44.00
N LEU A 873 -15.49 12.21 45.07
CA LEU A 873 -14.21 11.65 45.50
C LEU A 873 -14.02 11.78 47.03
N THR A 874 -12.86 11.33 47.54
CA THR A 874 -12.41 11.62 48.91
C THR A 874 -11.19 12.54 48.82
N ASP A 875 -11.20 13.69 49.51
CA ASP A 875 -10.01 14.55 49.57
C ASP A 875 -8.83 13.81 50.24
N ASP A 876 -7.63 13.82 49.64
CA ASP A 876 -6.42 13.31 50.28
C ASP A 876 -6.05 14.21 51.48
N PRO A 877 -6.20 13.74 52.74
CA PRO A 877 -5.89 14.57 53.91
C PRO A 877 -4.41 14.93 54.03
N LEU A 878 -3.53 14.28 53.24
CA LEU A 878 -2.10 14.53 53.22
C LEU A 878 -1.63 15.35 51.99
N ASN A 879 -2.51 15.64 51.03
CA ASN A 879 -2.21 16.41 49.81
C ASN A 879 -0.92 15.93 49.10
N ARG A 880 -0.78 14.62 48.87
CA ARG A 880 0.48 13.98 48.43
C ARG A 880 0.78 14.13 46.94
N GLY A 881 -0.23 14.35 46.11
CA GLY A 881 -0.12 14.49 44.66
C GLY A 881 -0.30 15.93 44.18
N THR A 882 -0.02 16.15 42.90
CA THR A 882 -0.44 17.35 42.15
C THR A 882 -1.95 17.40 42.01
N HIS A 883 -2.61 16.24 42.00
CA HIS A 883 -4.05 16.06 41.93
C HIS A 883 -4.54 15.15 43.08
N ASN A 884 -5.85 15.11 43.29
CA ASN A 884 -6.42 14.18 44.26
C ASN A 884 -6.19 12.73 43.82
N GLN A 885 -5.79 11.85 44.74
CA GLN A 885 -5.39 10.47 44.44
C GLN A 885 -6.16 9.44 45.30
N VAL A 886 -7.27 9.85 45.92
CA VAL A 886 -8.04 9.02 46.85
C VAL A 886 -9.52 8.99 46.45
N GLY A 887 -10.02 7.79 46.16
CA GLY A 887 -11.42 7.58 45.77
C GLY A 887 -12.36 7.40 46.95
N ILE A 888 -13.62 7.15 46.65
CA ILE A 888 -14.61 6.75 47.66
C ILE A 888 -14.46 5.27 48.04
N SER A 889 -14.71 4.96 49.31
CA SER A 889 -14.47 3.66 49.94
C SER A 889 -15.65 3.20 50.79
N ASN A 890 -16.07 1.95 50.64
CA ASN A 890 -17.16 1.31 51.42
C ASN A 890 -18.56 1.93 51.20
N VAL A 891 -18.78 2.61 50.08
CA VAL A 891 -20.04 3.33 49.78
C VAL A 891 -21.02 2.42 49.04
N THR A 892 -22.32 2.54 49.29
CA THR A 892 -23.39 1.93 48.49
C THR A 892 -24.31 3.00 47.92
N ILE A 893 -24.22 3.25 46.61
CA ILE A 893 -25.05 4.21 45.86
C ILE A 893 -26.08 3.44 45.04
N ARG A 894 -27.36 3.83 45.11
CA ARG A 894 -28.44 3.21 44.30
C ARG A 894 -29.35 4.27 43.70
N GLY A 895 -29.70 4.10 42.42
CA GLY A 895 -30.70 4.90 41.72
C GLY A 895 -32.05 4.20 41.56
N ALA A 896 -33.01 4.93 40.98
CA ALA A 896 -34.34 4.44 40.65
C ALA A 896 -34.43 3.65 39.33
N GLY A 897 -33.28 3.31 38.73
CA GLY A 897 -33.13 2.74 37.40
C GLY A 897 -32.46 3.73 36.45
N MET A 898 -31.59 3.26 35.55
CA MET A 898 -30.81 4.11 34.63
C MET A 898 -31.65 5.04 33.73
N TRP A 899 -32.89 4.64 33.38
CA TRP A 899 -33.84 5.48 32.64
C TRP A 899 -34.46 6.61 33.49
N HIS A 900 -34.34 6.54 34.82
CA HIS A 900 -35.04 7.40 35.77
C HIS A 900 -34.10 8.29 36.57
N SER A 901 -32.94 7.79 37.00
CA SER A 901 -31.96 8.53 37.82
C SER A 901 -30.74 8.90 36.99
N GLN A 902 -30.73 10.13 36.48
CA GLN A 902 -29.76 10.59 35.49
C GLN A 902 -28.87 11.68 36.09
N LEU A 903 -27.57 11.41 36.21
CA LEU A 903 -26.56 12.42 36.53
C LEU A 903 -26.05 13.06 35.23
N TYR A 904 -25.90 14.38 35.16
CA TYR A 904 -25.39 15.05 33.96
C TYR A 904 -24.52 16.28 34.27
N THR A 905 -23.59 16.60 33.39
CA THR A 905 -22.74 17.81 33.45
C THR A 905 -23.04 18.75 32.28
N LEU A 906 -22.98 20.07 32.51
CA LEU A 906 -22.94 21.08 31.44
C LEU A 906 -21.52 21.65 31.23
N THR A 907 -20.60 21.42 32.17
CA THR A 907 -19.20 21.84 32.07
C THR A 907 -18.42 20.86 31.21
N GLU A 908 -17.77 21.36 30.15
CA GLU A 908 -16.88 20.58 29.29
C GLU A 908 -15.45 20.58 29.85
N PRO A 909 -14.91 19.45 30.35
CA PRO A 909 -13.63 19.41 31.07
C PRO A 909 -12.48 20.08 30.33
N GLN A 910 -12.37 19.78 29.04
CA GLN A 910 -11.32 20.27 28.14
C GLN A 910 -11.35 21.79 27.88
N ASN A 911 -12.42 22.48 28.29
CA ASN A 911 -12.61 23.93 28.11
C ASN A 911 -12.41 24.75 29.39
N VAL A 912 -12.08 24.12 30.54
CA VAL A 912 -12.01 24.78 31.85
C VAL A 912 -10.57 24.92 32.36
N VAL A 913 -10.16 26.16 32.60
CA VAL A 913 -8.84 26.47 33.19
C VAL A 913 -8.98 26.68 34.70
N GLY A 914 -8.93 25.57 35.45
CA GLY A 914 -9.06 25.55 36.91
C GLY A 914 -10.51 25.60 37.39
N GLY A 915 -10.75 25.09 38.60
CA GLY A 915 -12.11 24.89 39.14
C GLY A 915 -12.73 23.52 38.84
N ILE A 916 -11.93 22.57 38.33
CA ILE A 916 -12.25 21.13 38.35
C ILE A 916 -11.46 20.51 39.50
N ASN A 917 -12.13 19.77 40.39
CA ASN A 917 -11.51 19.14 41.56
C ASN A 917 -10.62 17.92 41.22
N HIS A 918 -10.79 17.31 40.06
CA HIS A 918 -9.90 16.27 39.54
C HIS A 918 -9.39 16.61 38.12
N PRO A 919 -8.37 17.50 37.96
CA PRO A 919 -8.00 18.11 36.68
C PRO A 919 -7.57 17.17 35.54
N HIS A 920 -7.17 15.93 35.88
CA HIS A 920 -6.92 14.84 34.94
C HIS A 920 -8.28 14.25 34.51
N GLU A 921 -8.80 13.30 35.29
CA GLU A 921 -10.02 12.50 35.07
C GLU A 921 -11.36 13.26 34.96
N GLY A 922 -11.36 14.60 34.94
CA GLY A 922 -12.52 15.47 34.69
C GLY A 922 -13.45 15.70 35.89
N ASN A 923 -14.59 16.36 35.61
CA ASN A 923 -15.44 16.99 36.62
C ASN A 923 -16.76 16.26 36.93
N PHE A 924 -16.97 15.03 36.47
CA PHE A 924 -18.22 14.30 36.68
C PHE A 924 -17.96 12.82 36.98
N GLY A 925 -18.99 12.10 37.42
CA GLY A 925 -18.87 10.70 37.82
C GLY A 925 -18.16 10.52 39.17
N PHE A 926 -17.49 9.37 39.35
CA PHE A 926 -16.97 8.93 40.64
C PHE A 926 -15.51 8.44 40.55
N ASP A 927 -14.66 8.88 41.48
CA ASP A 927 -13.35 8.27 41.74
C ASP A 927 -13.53 7.22 42.84
N ILE A 928 -13.07 5.98 42.62
CA ILE A 928 -13.39 4.80 43.42
C ILE A 928 -12.10 4.12 43.93
N ASP A 929 -12.06 3.86 45.24
CA ASP A 929 -10.89 3.30 45.92
C ASP A 929 -11.03 1.83 46.30
N LYS A 930 -12.16 1.41 46.89
CA LYS A 930 -12.48 0.00 47.26
C LYS A 930 -13.89 -0.19 47.82
N ASN A 931 -14.39 -1.43 47.79
CA ASN A 931 -15.61 -1.88 48.45
C ASN A 931 -16.84 -0.99 48.15
N THR A 932 -16.91 -0.44 46.93
CA THR A 932 -17.92 0.55 46.56
C THR A 932 -18.92 -0.08 45.60
N GLN A 933 -20.20 0.00 45.96
CA GLN A 933 -21.30 -0.57 45.19
C GLN A 933 -22.08 0.58 44.53
N ILE A 934 -22.20 0.60 43.21
CA ILE A 934 -22.98 1.63 42.49
C ILE A 934 -23.97 0.92 41.58
N SER A 935 -25.27 1.22 41.71
CA SER A 935 -26.28 0.63 40.84
C SER A 935 -27.39 1.56 40.36
N ASP A 936 -27.97 1.18 39.22
CA ASP A 936 -29.28 1.65 38.75
C ASP A 936 -29.36 3.16 38.45
N ILE A 937 -28.28 3.74 37.90
CA ILE A 937 -28.15 5.16 37.50
C ILE A 937 -27.68 5.33 36.05
N ALA A 938 -27.84 6.54 35.50
CA ALA A 938 -27.13 7.00 34.30
C ALA A 938 -26.17 8.15 34.63
N ILE A 939 -25.10 8.28 33.83
CA ILE A 939 -24.09 9.34 33.89
C ILE A 939 -23.89 9.88 32.46
N PHE A 940 -24.33 11.10 32.19
CA PHE A 940 -24.19 11.75 30.90
C PHE A 940 -23.12 12.86 30.96
N GLY A 941 -22.00 12.59 30.31
CA GLY A 941 -20.90 13.52 30.13
C GLY A 941 -21.24 14.68 29.20
N SER A 942 -20.32 15.63 29.10
CA SER A 942 -20.42 16.82 28.27
C SER A 942 -19.50 16.79 27.05
N GLY A 943 -18.68 15.74 26.90
CA GLY A 943 -17.56 15.67 25.98
C GLY A 943 -17.96 15.86 24.51
N ARG A 944 -17.09 16.54 23.76
CA ARG A 944 -17.23 16.77 22.30
C ARG A 944 -15.98 16.38 21.49
N ILE A 945 -14.90 16.01 22.18
CA ILE A 945 -13.61 15.52 21.69
C ILE A 945 -12.98 14.66 22.79
N ARG A 946 -11.97 13.83 22.47
CA ARG A 946 -11.24 12.98 23.43
C ARG A 946 -10.52 13.80 24.50
N GLY A 947 -9.93 14.92 24.07
CA GLY A 947 -9.26 15.89 24.92
C GLY A 947 -8.97 17.17 24.15
N GLY A 948 -8.61 18.24 24.87
CA GLY A 948 -8.22 19.53 24.31
C GLY A 948 -6.71 19.64 24.05
N ASP A 949 -6.31 20.80 23.50
CA ASP A 949 -4.91 21.15 23.22
C ASP A 949 -3.98 20.85 24.41
N GLY A 950 -2.96 20.02 24.19
CA GLY A 950 -1.92 19.75 25.19
C GLY A 950 -2.28 18.70 26.24
N ASN A 951 -3.10 17.71 25.88
CA ASN A 951 -3.45 16.53 26.70
C ASN A 951 -4.40 16.83 27.88
N ALA A 952 -5.28 17.84 27.76
CA ALA A 952 -6.37 18.05 28.72
C ALA A 952 -7.52 17.07 28.43
N GLU A 953 -7.91 16.20 29.36
CA GLU A 953 -8.84 15.10 29.06
C GLU A 953 -10.30 15.54 28.99
N GLY A 954 -11.12 14.83 28.20
CA GLY A 954 -12.58 15.04 28.12
C GLY A 954 -13.40 14.47 29.29
N GLY A 955 -12.74 14.01 30.37
CA GLY A 955 -13.36 13.51 31.60
C GLY A 955 -13.87 12.06 31.56
N VAL A 956 -13.69 11.34 32.67
CA VAL A 956 -13.94 9.89 32.80
C VAL A 956 -15.16 9.61 33.67
N GLY A 957 -16.02 8.67 33.27
CA GLY A 957 -17.26 8.35 34.00
C GLY A 957 -17.05 7.68 35.36
N LEU A 958 -16.16 6.69 35.44
CA LEU A 958 -15.77 6.01 36.68
C LEU A 958 -14.25 5.79 36.66
N ASN A 959 -13.53 6.24 37.68
CA ASN A 959 -12.07 6.18 37.68
C ASN A 959 -11.47 5.79 39.03
N GLY A 960 -10.14 5.72 39.10
CA GLY A 960 -9.40 5.36 40.31
C GLY A 960 -9.07 3.88 40.36
N ARG A 961 -8.63 3.39 41.53
CA ARG A 961 -8.02 2.05 41.66
C ARG A 961 -9.00 0.89 41.83
N PHE A 962 -10.27 1.17 42.18
CA PHE A 962 -11.38 0.23 42.44
C PHE A 962 -11.17 -0.84 43.54
N GLY A 963 -9.95 -1.33 43.79
CA GLY A 963 -9.58 -2.18 44.91
C GLY A 963 -10.37 -3.50 45.00
N THR A 964 -10.59 -3.97 46.23
CA THR A 964 -11.34 -5.20 46.53
C THR A 964 -12.83 -4.94 46.80
N GLY A 965 -13.69 -5.86 46.36
CA GLY A 965 -15.11 -5.93 46.76
C GLY A 965 -16.06 -4.95 46.07
N THR A 966 -15.55 -4.09 45.20
CA THR A 966 -16.30 -3.10 44.40
C THR A 966 -17.12 -3.76 43.29
N ARG A 967 -18.37 -3.33 43.11
CA ARG A 967 -19.33 -3.91 42.14
C ARG A 967 -20.20 -2.81 41.54
N ILE A 968 -20.16 -2.67 40.23
CA ILE A 968 -20.91 -1.67 39.48
C ILE A 968 -21.95 -2.40 38.63
N SER A 969 -23.24 -2.07 38.78
CA SER A 969 -24.31 -2.84 38.12
C SER A 969 -25.44 -1.97 37.58
N ASN A 970 -25.92 -2.24 36.37
CA ASN A 970 -27.01 -1.49 35.74
C ASN A 970 -26.72 0.03 35.63
N VAL A 971 -25.50 0.40 35.23
CA VAL A 971 -25.10 1.80 35.02
C VAL A 971 -25.00 2.13 33.53
N TRP A 972 -25.65 3.21 33.10
CA TRP A 972 -25.55 3.76 31.75
C TRP A 972 -24.57 4.95 31.75
N ILE A 973 -23.58 4.97 30.85
CA ILE A 973 -22.64 6.09 30.69
C ILE A 973 -22.62 6.51 29.23
N GLU A 974 -22.81 7.81 28.95
CA GLU A 974 -22.60 8.39 27.62
C GLU A 974 -21.78 9.67 27.65
N HIS A 975 -21.24 10.05 26.48
CA HIS A 975 -20.59 11.34 26.20
C HIS A 975 -19.42 11.71 27.13
N ALA A 976 -18.87 10.72 27.83
CA ALA A 976 -17.59 10.80 28.54
C ALA A 976 -16.42 10.56 27.57
N ASN A 977 -15.20 10.93 27.97
CA ASN A 977 -13.99 10.48 27.30
C ASN A 977 -13.88 8.94 27.41
N VAL A 978 -13.66 8.44 28.63
CA VAL A 978 -13.65 7.01 28.94
C VAL A 978 -14.87 6.66 29.80
N GLY A 979 -15.47 5.49 29.56
CA GLY A 979 -16.56 4.97 30.40
C GLY A 979 -16.09 4.62 31.81
N ALA A 980 -15.13 3.69 31.93
CA ALA A 980 -14.38 3.46 33.17
C ALA A 980 -12.89 3.17 32.95
N TRP A 981 -12.01 3.79 33.75
CA TRP A 981 -10.56 3.56 33.76
C TRP A 981 -10.15 2.97 35.12
N VAL A 982 -9.77 1.70 35.15
CA VAL A 982 -9.52 0.94 36.38
C VAL A 982 -8.01 0.93 36.69
N GLY A 983 -7.54 2.02 37.28
CA GLY A 983 -6.12 2.29 37.52
C GLY A 983 -5.86 3.70 38.09
N ARG A 984 -4.58 4.05 38.27
CA ARG A 984 -4.13 5.42 38.60
C ARG A 984 -2.79 5.69 37.93
N ASP A 985 -2.79 6.65 37.01
CA ASP A 985 -1.60 6.95 36.18
C ASP A 985 -0.68 8.06 36.74
N TYR A 986 -1.25 9.14 37.28
CA TYR A 986 -0.55 10.45 37.28
C TYR A 986 0.64 10.62 38.24
N ASP A 987 0.41 10.84 39.55
CA ASP A 987 1.45 11.26 40.50
C ASP A 987 2.39 10.13 40.97
N ASN A 988 2.23 8.89 40.48
CA ASN A 988 3.09 7.74 40.79
C ASN A 988 3.33 7.56 42.32
N ILE A 989 2.27 7.55 43.14
CA ILE A 989 2.37 7.52 44.62
C ILE A 989 2.31 6.05 45.13
N PRO A 990 3.42 5.42 45.56
CA PRO A 990 3.44 3.97 45.83
C PRO A 990 2.67 3.54 47.08
N ASP A 991 2.30 4.50 47.95
CA ASP A 991 1.43 4.27 49.11
C ASP A 991 -0.07 4.25 48.76
N LEU A 992 -0.44 4.75 47.57
CA LEU A 992 -1.81 4.73 47.04
C LEU A 992 -1.99 3.67 45.94
N TRP A 993 -0.89 3.04 45.52
CA TRP A 993 -0.88 1.90 44.61
C TRP A 993 -1.42 0.61 45.23
N GLY A 994 -2.28 -0.04 44.45
CA GLY A 994 -2.80 -1.40 44.66
C GLY A 994 -3.90 -1.67 43.63
N PRO A 995 -3.89 -2.83 42.95
CA PRO A 995 -4.79 -3.09 41.82
C PRO A 995 -6.25 -3.30 42.27
N ALA A 996 -7.15 -3.27 41.29
CA ALA A 996 -8.48 -3.85 41.44
C ALA A 996 -8.37 -5.38 41.52
N ASP A 997 -9.12 -5.99 42.44
CA ASP A 997 -8.99 -7.42 42.75
C ASP A 997 -10.37 -7.99 43.12
N GLY A 998 -10.97 -8.75 42.19
CA GLY A 998 -12.36 -9.22 42.29
C GLY A 998 -13.40 -8.14 41.96
N LEU A 999 -13.07 -7.18 41.08
CA LEU A 999 -13.97 -6.13 40.60
C LEU A 999 -14.98 -6.71 39.60
N GLU A 1000 -16.24 -6.30 39.72
CA GLU A 1000 -17.32 -6.73 38.82
C GLU A 1000 -18.09 -5.55 38.22
N PHE A 1001 -18.17 -5.50 36.89
CA PHE A 1001 -19.09 -4.65 36.13
C PHE A 1001 -20.16 -5.52 35.46
N THR A 1002 -21.45 -5.16 35.59
CA THR A 1002 -22.52 -5.90 34.91
C THR A 1002 -23.75 -5.07 34.54
N GLY A 1003 -24.48 -5.47 33.49
CA GLY A 1003 -25.63 -4.72 33.00
C GLY A 1003 -25.29 -3.29 32.54
N MET A 1004 -24.02 -3.02 32.25
CA MET A 1004 -23.56 -1.68 31.87
C MET A 1004 -24.10 -1.33 30.48
N ARG A 1005 -24.37 -0.05 30.23
CA ARG A 1005 -24.60 0.50 28.89
C ARG A 1005 -23.61 1.62 28.68
N ILE A 1006 -22.50 1.39 27.99
CA ILE A 1006 -21.50 2.45 27.76
C ILE A 1006 -21.53 2.82 26.28
N ARG A 1007 -21.98 4.03 25.98
CA ARG A 1007 -22.22 4.46 24.60
C ARG A 1007 -21.59 5.81 24.27
N ASN A 1008 -21.32 6.04 22.99
CA ASN A 1008 -20.95 7.35 22.44
C ASN A 1008 -19.73 8.01 23.14
N THR A 1009 -18.75 7.22 23.59
CA THR A 1009 -17.51 7.72 24.23
C THR A 1009 -16.50 8.25 23.20
N TYR A 1010 -15.47 8.96 23.68
CA TYR A 1010 -14.38 9.51 22.84
C TYR A 1010 -13.06 8.72 22.94
N ALA A 1011 -12.97 7.84 23.93
CA ALA A 1011 -11.96 6.82 24.14
C ALA A 1011 -12.65 5.52 24.62
N ASP A 1012 -11.94 4.72 25.41
CA ASP A 1012 -12.27 3.38 25.87
C ASP A 1012 -13.67 3.25 26.51
N GLY A 1013 -14.25 2.04 26.40
CA GLY A 1013 -15.46 1.68 27.14
C GLY A 1013 -15.14 1.35 28.61
N ILE A 1014 -14.41 0.26 28.85
CA ILE A 1014 -13.77 -0.05 30.15
C ILE A 1014 -12.34 -0.55 29.91
N ASN A 1015 -11.36 0.07 30.57
CA ASN A 1015 -9.96 -0.36 30.56
C ASN A 1015 -9.54 -0.88 31.95
N PHE A 1016 -9.07 -2.13 32.01
CA PHE A 1016 -8.47 -2.77 33.18
C PHE A 1016 -6.96 -2.59 33.15
N SER A 1017 -6.43 -1.69 33.98
CA SER A 1017 -5.01 -1.31 33.98
C SER A 1017 -4.36 -1.50 35.36
N ASN A 1018 -3.11 -1.02 35.52
CA ASN A 1018 -2.32 -1.04 36.76
C ASN A 1018 -2.38 -2.36 37.59
N GLY A 1019 -2.31 -3.52 36.92
CA GLY A 1019 -2.26 -4.84 37.58
C GLY A 1019 -3.62 -5.43 38.00
N THR A 1020 -4.73 -4.86 37.51
CA THR A 1020 -6.10 -5.36 37.75
C THR A 1020 -6.22 -6.86 37.51
N ARG A 1021 -6.83 -7.59 38.44
CA ARG A 1021 -6.88 -9.07 38.44
C ARG A 1021 -8.15 -9.66 39.03
N ASN A 1022 -8.41 -10.94 38.76
CA ASN A 1022 -9.61 -11.68 39.22
C ASN A 1022 -10.95 -11.00 38.85
N SER A 1023 -10.94 -10.10 37.86
CA SER A 1023 -12.00 -9.10 37.65
C SER A 1023 -12.77 -9.34 36.35
N ARG A 1024 -14.02 -8.85 36.25
CA ARG A 1024 -14.86 -9.13 35.09
C ARG A 1024 -15.78 -8.00 34.66
N VAL A 1025 -15.98 -7.89 33.34
CA VAL A 1025 -17.10 -7.15 32.74
C VAL A 1025 -18.01 -8.16 32.06
N PHE A 1026 -19.28 -8.22 32.47
CA PHE A 1026 -20.18 -9.24 31.95
C PHE A 1026 -21.64 -8.80 31.77
N ASN A 1027 -22.34 -9.41 30.81
CA ASN A 1027 -23.72 -9.08 30.47
C ASN A 1027 -23.94 -7.57 30.24
N SER A 1028 -23.01 -6.92 29.54
CA SER A 1028 -22.98 -5.46 29.34
C SER A 1028 -22.95 -5.10 27.86
N SER A 1029 -23.51 -3.94 27.50
CA SER A 1029 -23.57 -3.46 26.12
C SER A 1029 -22.76 -2.18 25.89
N PHE A 1030 -22.08 -2.15 24.75
CA PHE A 1030 -21.18 -1.09 24.33
C PHE A 1030 -21.54 -0.63 22.91
N ARG A 1031 -21.60 0.68 22.66
CA ARG A 1031 -21.95 1.20 21.33
C ARG A 1031 -21.25 2.52 20.99
N THR A 1032 -20.67 2.66 19.80
CA THR A 1032 -20.01 3.93 19.40
C THR A 1032 -18.86 4.34 20.36
N THR A 1033 -18.02 3.39 20.80
CA THR A 1033 -16.84 3.72 21.64
C THR A 1033 -15.72 4.33 20.81
N GLY A 1034 -14.93 5.22 21.43
CA GLY A 1034 -13.88 5.99 20.77
C GLY A 1034 -12.45 5.53 21.00
N ASP A 1035 -12.31 4.39 21.64
CA ASP A 1035 -11.19 3.49 21.56
C ASP A 1035 -11.73 2.09 21.92
N ASP A 1036 -10.86 1.16 22.32
CA ASP A 1036 -11.19 -0.18 22.78
C ASP A 1036 -12.44 -0.23 23.68
N ALA A 1037 -13.50 -0.91 23.23
CA ALA A 1037 -14.74 -0.97 24.03
C ALA A 1037 -14.52 -1.74 25.34
N LEU A 1038 -13.64 -2.75 25.33
CA LEU A 1038 -13.09 -3.42 26.51
C LEU A 1038 -11.59 -3.65 26.33
N ALA A 1039 -10.77 -3.25 27.29
CA ALA A 1039 -9.33 -3.45 27.26
C ALA A 1039 -8.79 -4.04 28.57
N VAL A 1040 -7.81 -4.95 28.49
CA VAL A 1040 -6.85 -5.21 29.57
C VAL A 1040 -5.51 -4.65 29.14
N TRP A 1041 -4.99 -3.63 29.83
CA TRP A 1041 -3.63 -3.16 29.65
C TRP A 1041 -2.79 -3.56 30.86
N ALA A 1042 -1.96 -4.60 30.73
CA ALA A 1042 -1.03 -5.05 31.76
C ALA A 1042 0.14 -4.06 31.90
N ASN A 1043 -0.17 -2.80 32.24
CA ASN A 1043 0.75 -1.68 32.17
C ASN A 1043 1.89 -1.82 33.21
N PRO A 1044 3.05 -1.19 32.97
CA PRO A 1044 4.21 -1.34 33.83
C PRO A 1044 4.22 -0.41 35.06
N TYR A 1045 3.15 0.34 35.31
CA TYR A 1045 3.01 1.35 36.37
C TYR A 1045 2.37 0.76 37.63
N VAL A 1046 3.06 -0.24 38.20
CA VAL A 1046 2.57 -1.08 39.30
C VAL A 1046 3.61 -1.22 40.42
N LYS A 1047 3.14 -1.59 41.62
CA LYS A 1047 3.94 -1.56 42.85
C LYS A 1047 5.10 -2.55 42.87
N ASP A 1048 4.86 -3.76 42.40
CA ASP A 1048 5.92 -4.70 42.02
C ASP A 1048 5.55 -5.35 40.68
N ARG A 1049 6.34 -5.07 39.63
CA ARG A 1049 6.16 -5.64 38.29
C ARG A 1049 6.26 -7.17 38.23
N ASN A 1050 6.73 -7.81 39.30
CA ASN A 1050 6.80 -9.27 39.43
C ASN A 1050 5.58 -9.89 40.14
N VAL A 1051 4.67 -9.07 40.67
CA VAL A 1051 3.52 -9.50 41.51
C VAL A 1051 2.20 -8.90 41.02
N ASP A 1052 2.18 -7.61 40.70
CA ASP A 1052 1.00 -6.88 40.24
C ASP A 1052 0.90 -6.85 38.71
N ILE A 1053 1.02 -8.03 38.09
CA ILE A 1053 0.70 -8.25 36.68
C ILE A 1053 -0.82 -8.40 36.54
N ALA A 1054 -1.43 -7.93 35.46
CA ALA A 1054 -2.87 -8.08 35.24
C ALA A 1054 -3.21 -9.53 34.82
N HIS A 1055 -4.05 -10.23 35.59
CA HIS A 1055 -4.35 -11.65 35.37
C HIS A 1055 -5.73 -12.12 35.82
N ASP A 1056 -6.20 -13.28 35.35
CA ASP A 1056 -7.53 -13.84 35.66
C ASP A 1056 -8.67 -12.82 35.42
N ASN A 1057 -8.59 -12.03 34.34
CA ASN A 1057 -9.63 -11.09 33.95
C ASN A 1057 -10.53 -11.64 32.84
N HIS A 1058 -11.84 -11.43 32.96
CA HIS A 1058 -12.82 -12.09 32.10
C HIS A 1058 -13.82 -11.09 31.48
N PHE A 1059 -13.86 -11.03 30.14
CA PHE A 1059 -14.87 -10.29 29.38
C PHE A 1059 -15.91 -11.28 28.83
N VAL A 1060 -17.07 -11.36 29.48
CA VAL A 1060 -18.01 -12.50 29.35
C VAL A 1060 -19.42 -12.04 28.99
N ASN A 1061 -20.02 -12.58 27.92
CA ASN A 1061 -21.41 -12.26 27.53
C ASN A 1061 -21.62 -10.76 27.25
N ASN A 1062 -20.73 -10.05 26.55
CA ASN A 1062 -20.93 -8.63 26.22
C ASN A 1062 -21.34 -8.44 24.76
N THR A 1063 -22.16 -7.41 24.49
CA THR A 1063 -22.53 -7.01 23.12
C THR A 1063 -21.87 -5.68 22.79
N ILE A 1064 -20.97 -5.68 21.82
CA ILE A 1064 -20.21 -4.51 21.38
C ILE A 1064 -20.62 -4.19 19.94
N GLN A 1065 -20.99 -2.95 19.68
CA GLN A 1065 -21.43 -2.47 18.37
C GLN A 1065 -20.69 -1.19 17.99
N LEU A 1066 -20.18 -1.10 16.76
CA LEU A 1066 -19.78 0.16 16.17
C LEU A 1066 -18.66 0.96 16.92
N PRO A 1067 -17.60 0.36 17.51
CA PRO A 1067 -16.41 1.14 17.88
C PRO A 1067 -15.91 1.95 16.68
N TRP A 1068 -15.89 3.28 16.82
CA TRP A 1068 -15.52 4.19 15.72
C TRP A 1068 -14.01 4.41 15.65
N ARG A 1069 -13.27 3.95 16.67
CA ARG A 1069 -11.80 3.87 16.73
C ARG A 1069 -11.41 2.62 17.52
N ALA A 1070 -10.31 2.00 17.11
CA ALA A 1070 -9.69 0.86 17.79
C ALA A 1070 -10.64 -0.35 17.94
N ASN A 1071 -10.43 -1.20 18.94
CA ASN A 1071 -10.94 -2.56 18.94
C ASN A 1071 -12.36 -2.69 19.50
N GLY A 1072 -12.99 -3.83 19.19
CA GLY A 1072 -14.06 -4.35 20.04
C GLY A 1072 -13.52 -4.73 21.42
N ILE A 1073 -12.56 -5.65 21.47
CA ILE A 1073 -11.92 -6.09 22.72
C ILE A 1073 -10.40 -6.24 22.53
N ALA A 1074 -9.60 -5.70 23.45
CA ALA A 1074 -8.14 -5.81 23.42
C ALA A 1074 -7.56 -6.42 24.70
N ILE A 1075 -6.45 -7.15 24.56
CA ILE A 1075 -5.59 -7.53 25.68
C ILE A 1075 -4.13 -7.21 25.30
N TYR A 1076 -3.50 -6.39 26.11
CA TYR A 1076 -2.10 -6.00 26.01
C TYR A 1076 -1.34 -6.61 27.20
N GLY A 1077 -0.82 -7.83 27.01
CA GLY A 1077 -0.04 -8.58 28.01
C GLY A 1077 -0.86 -9.24 29.14
N GLY A 1078 -0.16 -9.64 30.20
CA GLY A 1078 -0.76 -10.36 31.34
C GLY A 1078 -0.89 -11.87 31.15
N TYR A 1079 -1.64 -12.55 32.01
CA TYR A 1079 -1.85 -14.00 31.93
C TYR A 1079 -3.23 -14.47 32.40
N ASP A 1080 -3.66 -15.63 31.91
CA ASP A 1080 -4.92 -16.30 32.24
C ASP A 1080 -6.20 -15.42 32.07
N ASN A 1081 -6.10 -14.40 31.22
CA ASN A 1081 -7.20 -13.52 30.82
C ASN A 1081 -8.07 -14.17 29.72
N SER A 1082 -9.38 -13.89 29.70
CA SER A 1082 -10.33 -14.48 28.74
C SER A 1082 -11.35 -13.51 28.12
N ILE A 1083 -11.72 -13.80 26.88
CA ILE A 1083 -12.71 -13.12 26.05
C ILE A 1083 -13.73 -14.17 25.60
N GLU A 1084 -14.87 -14.23 26.28
CA GLU A 1084 -15.80 -15.37 26.19
C GLU A 1084 -17.24 -14.99 25.87
N ASN A 1085 -17.85 -15.70 24.90
CA ASN A 1085 -19.28 -15.62 24.61
C ASN A 1085 -19.79 -14.22 24.23
N ASN A 1086 -18.93 -13.34 23.69
CA ASN A 1086 -19.29 -11.97 23.30
C ASN A 1086 -19.83 -11.90 21.86
N LEU A 1087 -20.57 -10.84 21.55
CA LEU A 1087 -20.93 -10.45 20.18
C LEU A 1087 -20.29 -9.11 19.84
N ILE A 1088 -19.61 -9.01 18.70
CA ILE A 1088 -18.91 -7.81 18.26
C ILE A 1088 -19.32 -7.48 16.83
N TYR A 1089 -19.85 -6.27 16.62
CA TYR A 1089 -20.38 -5.80 15.34
C TYR A 1089 -19.65 -4.54 14.88
N ASP A 1090 -19.38 -4.47 13.57
CA ASP A 1090 -19.17 -3.22 12.83
C ASP A 1090 -18.05 -2.28 13.36
N THR A 1091 -16.90 -2.81 13.78
CA THR A 1091 -15.73 -1.99 14.13
C THR A 1091 -15.26 -1.17 12.92
N ALA A 1092 -15.01 0.12 13.09
CA ALA A 1092 -14.88 1.04 11.95
C ALA A 1092 -13.53 0.92 11.21
N ASN A 1093 -12.43 0.74 11.94
CA ASN A 1093 -11.06 0.83 11.39
C ASN A 1093 -10.06 -0.21 11.95
N TYR A 1094 -10.42 -0.93 13.00
CA TYR A 1094 -9.53 -1.86 13.73
C TYR A 1094 -10.24 -3.22 13.98
N PRO A 1095 -9.53 -4.22 14.53
CA PRO A 1095 -10.05 -5.57 14.80
C PRO A 1095 -11.31 -5.61 15.67
N GLY A 1096 -12.05 -6.72 15.56
CA GLY A 1096 -13.03 -7.10 16.58
C GLY A 1096 -12.34 -7.52 17.87
N ILE A 1097 -11.27 -8.31 17.79
CA ILE A 1097 -10.43 -8.71 18.92
C ILE A 1097 -8.95 -8.53 18.59
N MET A 1098 -8.16 -7.98 19.52
CA MET A 1098 -6.70 -7.81 19.36
C MET A 1098 -5.90 -8.31 20.58
N LEU A 1099 -4.85 -9.08 20.33
CA LEU A 1099 -3.80 -9.40 21.31
C LEU A 1099 -2.50 -8.74 20.85
N ALA A 1100 -1.91 -7.83 21.62
CA ALA A 1100 -0.77 -7.04 21.15
C ALA A 1100 0.27 -6.65 22.23
N THR A 1101 1.48 -6.29 21.78
CA THR A 1101 2.60 -5.87 22.65
C THR A 1101 3.22 -4.53 22.26
N ASP A 1102 2.46 -3.67 21.59
CA ASP A 1102 2.82 -2.32 21.15
C ASP A 1102 2.77 -1.26 22.27
N HIS A 1103 1.96 -1.46 23.31
CA HIS A 1103 1.81 -0.53 24.46
C HIS A 1103 2.75 -0.83 25.66
N ASP A 1104 3.98 -1.29 25.42
CA ASP A 1104 4.98 -1.83 26.40
C ASP A 1104 4.37 -2.60 27.60
N PRO A 1105 3.47 -3.58 27.38
CA PRO A 1105 2.83 -4.27 28.50
C PRO A 1105 3.77 -5.28 29.16
N LEU A 1106 3.53 -5.56 30.44
CA LEU A 1106 4.12 -6.70 31.15
C LEU A 1106 3.81 -7.99 30.37
N PRO A 1107 4.78 -8.93 30.21
CA PRO A 1107 4.71 -9.95 29.16
C PRO A 1107 3.48 -10.85 29.22
N PHE A 1108 3.07 -11.36 28.06
CA PHE A 1108 2.15 -12.49 28.00
C PHE A 1108 2.75 -13.72 28.69
N SER A 1109 1.96 -14.40 29.51
CA SER A 1109 2.26 -15.75 30.02
C SER A 1109 0.96 -16.51 30.33
N GLY A 1110 1.04 -17.68 30.97
CA GLY A 1110 -0.13 -18.52 31.25
C GLY A 1110 -0.89 -18.89 29.97
N THR A 1111 -2.21 -18.77 30.02
CA THR A 1111 -3.14 -18.94 28.91
C THR A 1111 -3.72 -17.58 28.48
N THR A 1112 -4.14 -17.42 27.23
CA THR A 1112 -5.09 -16.36 26.85
C THR A 1112 -6.19 -16.98 26.00
N LEU A 1113 -7.44 -16.89 26.49
CA LEU A 1113 -8.56 -17.63 25.91
C LEU A 1113 -9.53 -16.72 25.16
N ILE A 1114 -9.68 -16.92 23.85
CA ILE A 1114 -10.73 -16.33 23.03
C ILE A 1114 -11.73 -17.46 22.71
N ALA A 1115 -12.88 -17.50 23.38
CA ALA A 1115 -13.83 -18.60 23.23
C ALA A 1115 -15.25 -18.15 22.89
N ASN A 1116 -15.90 -18.87 21.97
CA ASN A 1116 -17.33 -18.75 21.71
C ASN A 1116 -17.82 -17.33 21.32
N ASN A 1117 -16.99 -16.53 20.66
CA ASN A 1117 -17.40 -15.18 20.26
C ASN A 1117 -18.11 -15.20 18.88
N GLY A 1118 -18.91 -14.17 18.59
CA GLY A 1118 -19.48 -13.92 17.27
C GLY A 1118 -19.04 -12.55 16.77
N LEU A 1119 -18.18 -12.53 15.75
CA LEU A 1119 -17.64 -11.31 15.15
C LEU A 1119 -18.29 -11.09 13.78
N TYR A 1120 -18.95 -9.95 13.61
CA TYR A 1120 -19.70 -9.61 12.40
C TYR A 1120 -19.21 -8.28 11.83
N ARG A 1121 -18.72 -8.29 10.58
CA ARG A 1121 -18.28 -7.09 9.86
C ARG A 1121 -17.21 -6.28 10.61
N THR A 1122 -16.31 -6.98 11.29
CA THR A 1122 -15.18 -6.37 12.03
C THR A 1122 -13.89 -6.40 11.22
N GLY A 1123 -12.85 -5.72 11.72
CA GLY A 1123 -11.66 -5.38 10.97
C GLY A 1123 -11.86 -4.12 10.12
N GLY A 1124 -10.77 -3.49 9.68
CA GLY A 1124 -10.79 -2.22 8.95
C GLY A 1124 -9.38 -1.76 8.58
N ALA A 1125 -9.24 -0.52 8.13
CA ALA A 1125 -7.96 0.08 7.78
C ALA A 1125 -7.67 1.32 8.65
N PHE A 1126 -6.39 1.52 8.99
CA PHE A 1126 -5.93 2.61 9.84
C PHE A 1126 -4.53 3.10 9.43
N TRP A 1127 -4.04 4.18 10.07
CA TRP A 1127 -2.80 4.87 9.70
C TRP A 1127 -2.86 5.43 8.27
N ASN A 1128 -3.74 6.42 8.03
CA ASN A 1128 -4.16 6.89 6.70
C ASN A 1128 -4.67 5.78 5.75
N GLU A 1129 -5.16 4.68 6.30
CA GLU A 1129 -5.53 3.44 5.61
C GLU A 1129 -4.34 2.64 5.01
N ASP A 1130 -3.08 2.99 5.34
CA ASP A 1130 -1.87 2.25 4.95
C ASP A 1130 -1.75 0.86 5.61
N GLN A 1131 -2.54 0.57 6.66
CA GLN A 1131 -2.53 -0.73 7.34
C GLN A 1131 -3.92 -1.33 7.51
N GLU A 1132 -4.06 -2.55 7.00
CA GLU A 1132 -5.26 -3.40 7.05
C GLU A 1132 -5.24 -4.31 8.30
N PHE A 1133 -6.42 -4.52 8.90
CA PHE A 1133 -6.60 -5.28 10.14
C PHE A 1133 -7.73 -6.31 10.00
N GLY A 1134 -7.43 -7.56 10.33
CA GLY A 1134 -8.39 -8.66 10.37
C GLY A 1134 -9.33 -8.61 11.58
N ALA A 1135 -10.43 -9.36 11.52
CA ALA A 1135 -11.43 -9.44 12.58
C ALA A 1135 -10.85 -9.89 13.94
N ILE A 1136 -9.91 -10.83 13.94
CA ILE A 1136 -9.02 -11.10 15.08
C ILE A 1136 -7.58 -10.83 14.63
N THR A 1137 -6.83 -9.99 15.35
CA THR A 1137 -5.43 -9.69 15.02
C THR A 1137 -4.50 -9.99 16.19
N ILE A 1138 -3.40 -10.69 15.92
CA ILE A 1138 -2.34 -11.02 16.89
C ILE A 1138 -1.07 -10.28 16.48
N PHE A 1139 -0.64 -9.29 17.28
CA PHE A 1139 0.45 -8.37 16.96
C PHE A 1139 1.59 -8.38 18.00
N PRO A 1140 2.58 -9.28 17.84
CA PRO A 1140 3.74 -9.39 18.72
C PRO A 1140 4.76 -8.27 18.44
N ALA A 1141 4.33 -7.02 18.60
CA ALA A 1141 5.07 -5.82 18.18
C ALA A 1141 6.45 -5.70 18.84
N THR A 1142 6.55 -5.91 20.16
CA THR A 1142 7.81 -5.78 20.93
C THR A 1142 8.21 -7.05 21.68
N ARG A 1143 7.25 -7.91 22.03
CA ARG A 1143 7.41 -9.12 22.85
C ARG A 1143 6.53 -10.25 22.30
N ASP A 1144 6.92 -11.48 22.63
CA ASP A 1144 6.18 -12.70 22.29
C ASP A 1144 4.76 -12.70 22.88
N ILE A 1145 3.85 -13.36 22.18
CA ILE A 1145 2.46 -13.59 22.60
C ILE A 1145 2.27 -15.11 22.68
N VAL A 1146 2.21 -15.65 23.90
CA VAL A 1146 2.25 -17.09 24.19
C VAL A 1146 0.93 -17.58 24.78
N GLY A 1147 0.67 -18.89 24.73
CA GLY A 1147 -0.46 -19.50 25.45
C GLY A 1147 -1.85 -19.21 24.86
N VAL A 1148 -1.93 -18.71 23.63
CA VAL A 1148 -3.20 -18.29 23.01
C VAL A 1148 -4.01 -19.50 22.53
N THR A 1149 -5.28 -19.55 22.94
CA THR A 1149 -6.29 -20.48 22.43
C THR A 1149 -7.49 -19.71 21.88
N ILE A 1150 -7.79 -19.89 20.60
CA ILE A 1150 -9.00 -19.39 19.93
C ILE A 1150 -9.93 -20.58 19.70
N ARG A 1151 -11.19 -20.52 20.16
CA ARG A 1151 -12.14 -21.62 19.91
C ARG A 1151 -13.61 -21.24 19.79
N ASP A 1152 -14.37 -22.12 19.17
CA ASP A 1152 -15.86 -22.12 19.11
C ASP A 1152 -16.46 -20.80 18.56
N THR A 1153 -15.67 -20.05 17.79
CA THR A 1153 -15.91 -18.64 17.42
C THR A 1153 -16.31 -18.53 15.95
N ASP A 1154 -17.31 -17.70 15.66
CA ASP A 1154 -17.73 -17.38 14.30
C ASP A 1154 -17.21 -15.98 13.90
N ILE A 1155 -16.61 -15.88 12.71
CA ILE A 1155 -16.15 -14.64 12.08
C ILE A 1155 -16.87 -14.52 10.74
N ILE A 1156 -17.74 -13.52 10.60
CA ILE A 1156 -18.64 -13.37 9.46
C ILE A 1156 -18.48 -11.98 8.85
N ASP A 1157 -18.32 -11.93 7.53
CA ASP A 1157 -18.36 -10.71 6.72
C ASP A 1157 -17.25 -9.68 7.06
N SER A 1158 -16.06 -10.14 7.50
CA SER A 1158 -14.94 -9.27 7.92
C SER A 1158 -14.46 -8.35 6.80
N THR A 1159 -13.98 -7.15 7.16
CA THR A 1159 -13.57 -6.14 6.17
C THR A 1159 -12.32 -6.61 5.41
N PHE A 1160 -11.29 -7.01 6.14
CA PHE A 1160 -10.10 -7.68 5.62
C PHE A 1160 -10.10 -9.13 6.15
N ASP A 1161 -8.99 -9.61 6.70
CA ASP A 1161 -8.82 -11.00 7.12
C ASP A 1161 -9.82 -11.46 8.20
N GLY A 1162 -9.99 -12.78 8.31
CA GLY A 1162 -10.64 -13.38 9.47
C GLY A 1162 -9.73 -13.39 10.70
N ILE A 1163 -8.60 -14.10 10.62
CA ILE A 1163 -7.54 -14.09 11.64
C ILE A 1163 -6.23 -13.62 11.01
N GLN A 1164 -5.60 -12.59 11.58
CA GLN A 1164 -4.37 -11.99 11.08
C GLN A 1164 -3.22 -12.19 12.10
N PHE A 1165 -2.12 -12.82 11.67
CA PHE A 1165 -0.86 -12.90 12.41
C PHE A 1165 0.10 -11.85 11.86
N LYS A 1166 0.24 -10.74 12.61
CA LYS A 1166 0.97 -9.53 12.18
C LYS A 1166 2.46 -9.66 12.44
N ASN A 1167 3.26 -8.96 11.67
CA ASN A 1167 4.72 -8.97 11.76
C ASN A 1167 5.22 -8.07 12.91
N GLY A 1168 6.27 -8.48 13.63
CA GLY A 1168 6.73 -7.75 14.81
C GLY A 1168 8.00 -8.29 15.48
N GLY A 1169 8.46 -7.59 16.51
CA GLY A 1169 9.67 -7.87 17.28
C GLY A 1169 9.63 -9.16 18.12
N GLY A 1170 8.43 -9.69 18.39
CA GLY A 1170 8.20 -10.97 19.07
C GLY A 1170 7.73 -12.11 18.15
N ASN A 1171 7.35 -13.22 18.77
CA ASN A 1171 6.97 -14.50 18.18
C ASN A 1171 5.63 -15.02 18.79
N ILE A 1172 4.89 -15.85 18.06
CA ILE A 1172 3.58 -16.40 18.50
C ILE A 1172 3.64 -17.95 18.49
N PRO A 1173 4.22 -18.59 19.52
CA PRO A 1173 4.40 -20.04 19.54
C PRO A 1173 3.13 -20.80 19.98
N ASN A 1174 2.84 -21.89 19.30
CA ASN A 1174 1.83 -22.91 19.67
C ASN A 1174 0.41 -22.39 19.89
N LEU A 1175 -0.04 -21.43 19.08
CA LEU A 1175 -1.41 -20.93 19.11
C LEU A 1175 -2.38 -22.04 18.65
N ALA A 1176 -3.46 -22.27 19.39
CA ALA A 1176 -4.49 -23.25 19.03
C ALA A 1176 -5.73 -22.56 18.44
N VAL A 1177 -6.28 -23.09 17.33
CA VAL A 1177 -7.53 -22.63 16.71
C VAL A 1177 -8.49 -23.80 16.52
N THR A 1178 -9.57 -23.87 17.30
CA THR A 1178 -10.45 -25.06 17.35
C THR A 1178 -11.93 -24.71 17.14
N ASN A 1179 -12.65 -25.40 16.26
CA ASN A 1179 -14.08 -25.16 15.99
C ASN A 1179 -14.39 -23.71 15.55
N VAL A 1180 -13.55 -23.10 14.72
CA VAL A 1180 -13.74 -21.72 14.24
C VAL A 1180 -14.35 -21.72 12.83
N ARG A 1181 -15.37 -20.88 12.62
CA ARG A 1181 -15.90 -20.57 11.29
C ARG A 1181 -15.42 -19.20 10.86
N ILE A 1182 -14.94 -19.09 9.61
CA ILE A 1182 -14.63 -17.83 8.95
C ILE A 1182 -15.40 -17.80 7.63
N ASP A 1183 -16.23 -16.80 7.41
CA ASP A 1183 -17.09 -16.71 6.22
C ASP A 1183 -17.09 -15.28 5.67
N LYS A 1184 -16.75 -15.12 4.39
CA LYS A 1184 -16.77 -13.83 3.66
C LYS A 1184 -15.77 -12.78 4.21
N SER A 1185 -14.47 -13.09 4.17
CA SER A 1185 -13.43 -12.06 4.24
C SER A 1185 -13.49 -11.20 2.96
N ASN A 1186 -13.94 -9.95 3.04
CA ASN A 1186 -14.32 -9.17 1.85
C ASN A 1186 -13.13 -8.76 0.98
N ASN A 1187 -12.04 -8.32 1.60
CA ASN A 1187 -10.84 -7.81 0.93
C ASN A 1187 -9.57 -8.43 1.55
N GLY A 1188 -9.62 -9.72 1.92
CA GLY A 1188 -8.51 -10.39 2.60
C GLY A 1188 -8.68 -11.90 2.69
N ALA A 1189 -7.82 -12.56 3.47
CA ALA A 1189 -7.79 -14.00 3.61
C ALA A 1189 -8.74 -14.52 4.70
N GLY A 1190 -8.99 -15.83 4.74
CA GLY A 1190 -9.60 -16.46 5.91
C GLY A 1190 -8.66 -16.36 7.12
N ILE A 1191 -7.43 -16.85 6.95
CA ILE A 1191 -6.32 -16.68 7.89
C ILE A 1191 -5.11 -16.12 7.13
N LEU A 1192 -4.54 -15.02 7.59
CA LEU A 1192 -3.34 -14.40 7.03
C LEU A 1192 -2.15 -14.51 7.99
N ALA A 1193 -1.01 -14.99 7.50
CA ALA A 1193 0.29 -14.82 8.13
C ALA A 1193 1.14 -13.82 7.34
N MET A 1194 1.44 -12.67 7.94
CA MET A 1194 2.13 -11.57 7.27
C MET A 1194 3.62 -11.83 7.08
N SER A 1195 4.24 -11.08 6.15
CA SER A 1195 5.68 -11.15 5.87
C SER A 1195 6.49 -10.75 7.11
N GLY A 1196 7.38 -11.62 7.57
CA GLY A 1196 8.12 -11.44 8.83
C GLY A 1196 7.35 -11.81 10.11
N ALA A 1197 6.10 -12.32 10.03
CA ALA A 1197 5.47 -12.99 11.17
C ALA A 1197 6.22 -14.29 11.53
N ARG A 1198 6.23 -14.66 12.82
CA ARG A 1198 7.02 -15.78 13.36
C ARG A 1198 6.20 -16.55 14.39
N GLY A 1199 6.31 -17.89 14.36
CA GLY A 1199 5.61 -18.77 15.30
C GLY A 1199 4.85 -19.89 14.60
N ASN A 1200 3.83 -20.43 15.26
CA ASN A 1200 2.98 -21.46 14.68
C ASN A 1200 1.55 -21.45 15.24
N ALA A 1201 0.60 -21.75 14.36
CA ALA A 1201 -0.78 -22.06 14.72
C ALA A 1201 -1.13 -23.51 14.33
N ASN A 1202 -1.84 -24.19 15.21
CA ASN A 1202 -2.42 -25.50 14.95
C ASN A 1202 -3.94 -25.34 14.86
N LEU A 1203 -4.52 -25.70 13.71
CA LEU A 1203 -5.96 -25.66 13.46
C LEU A 1203 -6.59 -27.01 13.83
N THR A 1204 -7.89 -27.01 14.15
CA THR A 1204 -8.69 -28.22 14.33
C THR A 1204 -10.16 -27.89 14.08
N ASN A 1205 -10.81 -28.57 13.13
CA ASN A 1205 -12.21 -28.29 12.77
C ASN A 1205 -12.47 -26.80 12.45
N VAL A 1206 -11.58 -26.19 11.66
CA VAL A 1206 -11.70 -24.80 11.20
C VAL A 1206 -12.32 -24.80 9.80
N THR A 1207 -13.45 -24.11 9.64
CA THR A 1207 -14.17 -23.98 8.36
C THR A 1207 -13.98 -22.58 7.81
N ILE A 1208 -13.55 -22.47 6.54
CA ILE A 1208 -13.29 -21.18 5.89
C ILE A 1208 -13.99 -21.14 4.54
N THR A 1209 -14.82 -20.13 4.30
CA THR A 1209 -15.60 -19.95 3.06
C THR A 1209 -15.60 -18.50 2.59
N ASN A 1210 -15.70 -18.31 1.27
CA ASN A 1210 -15.97 -17.01 0.63
C ASN A 1210 -14.95 -15.87 0.88
N SER A 1211 -13.75 -16.16 1.40
CA SER A 1211 -12.66 -15.19 1.56
C SER A 1211 -12.03 -14.80 0.21
N ALA A 1212 -11.83 -13.51 -0.03
CA ALA A 1212 -11.38 -12.98 -1.32
C ALA A 1212 -9.99 -13.47 -1.76
N ASP A 1213 -9.00 -13.41 -0.87
CA ASP A 1213 -7.61 -13.79 -1.19
C ASP A 1213 -7.33 -15.28 -0.94
N GLY A 1214 -8.36 -16.05 -0.58
CA GLY A 1214 -8.28 -17.47 -0.29
C GLY A 1214 -8.32 -17.81 1.20
N ASN A 1215 -8.38 -19.11 1.50
CA ASN A 1215 -8.71 -19.57 2.84
C ASN A 1215 -7.58 -19.39 3.86
N ILE A 1216 -6.34 -19.71 3.47
CA ILE A 1216 -5.14 -19.57 4.30
C ILE A 1216 -4.04 -19.00 3.42
N VAL A 1217 -3.49 -17.85 3.79
CA VAL A 1217 -2.45 -17.13 3.05
C VAL A 1217 -1.24 -16.94 3.95
N ILE A 1218 -0.05 -17.32 3.44
CA ILE A 1218 1.23 -17.08 4.10
C ILE A 1218 2.06 -16.21 3.15
N GLN A 1219 2.33 -14.96 3.54
CA GLN A 1219 3.04 -14.01 2.68
C GLN A 1219 4.53 -14.39 2.53
N PRO A 1220 5.17 -14.12 1.38
CA PRO A 1220 6.59 -14.34 1.18
C PRO A 1220 7.43 -13.67 2.28
N GLY A 1221 8.40 -14.40 2.84
CA GLY A 1221 9.22 -13.92 3.96
C GLY A 1221 8.60 -14.08 5.35
N SER A 1222 7.38 -14.61 5.47
CA SER A 1222 6.88 -15.12 6.75
C SER A 1222 7.67 -16.35 7.20
N GLN A 1223 7.86 -16.50 8.51
CA GLN A 1223 8.38 -17.71 9.16
C GLN A 1223 7.29 -18.42 9.97
N PHE A 1224 6.03 -17.98 9.84
CA PHE A 1224 4.90 -18.53 10.57
C PHE A 1224 4.40 -19.82 9.92
N VAL A 1225 4.20 -20.88 10.73
CA VAL A 1225 3.73 -22.19 10.25
C VAL A 1225 2.27 -22.40 10.66
N ILE A 1226 1.40 -22.70 9.69
CA ILE A 1226 0.00 -23.07 9.94
C ILE A 1226 -0.15 -24.58 9.68
N THR A 1227 -0.51 -25.34 10.71
CA THR A 1227 -0.77 -26.78 10.62
C THR A 1227 -2.28 -27.03 10.61
N PRO A 1228 -2.86 -27.58 9.53
CA PRO A 1228 -4.29 -27.89 9.44
C PRO A 1228 -4.69 -29.22 10.11
#